data_AF-A0AAW3EPB3-F1
#
_entry.id   AF-A0AAW3EPB3-F1
#
_cell.length_a   1.000
_cell.length_b   1.000
_cell.length_c   1.000
_cell.angle_alpha   90.00
_cell.angle_beta   90.00
_cell.angle_gamma   90.00
#
_symmetry.space_group_name_H-M   'P 1'
#
loop_
_entity.id
_entity.type
_entity.pdbx_description
1 polymer ?
#
loop_
_entity_poly.entity_id
_entity_poly.type
_entity_poly.pdbx_seq_one_letter_code
_entity_poly.pdbx_strand_id
1 'polypeptide(L)'
;MKQLKIAANAAVATRLITTREIVALSQTDFTDVAAVVVSIEEARSGILSILQHTGFSIPAFVEEPDEDKELDVLPVGGEWLIIDDEGEHASVLERAAKAYQDALLPPFFDTLTKYVKMKNTTFACPGHQGGQFFRKHPAGRQFFEFYGENVFRSDICNADVKLGDLLIHEGAAKKAQKHAARVFNADKTYFVLNGTSSANKVVTNALLARGDLVLFDRNNHKSNHHGALIQAGATPVYLETVRNPFGFIGGVDAHCFDETYLRKLIAEVAPERANEPRPFRLAVIQLGTYDGTIYNARQVVDSIGHLCDYILFDSAWVGYEQFIPMMEQCSPLLLDLNENDPGIFVTQSVHKQQAGFSQTSQIHKKDTHIKGQRRFCNHKQLNNAFMLHASTSPFYPLFAALDVNAKMHEGASGRRMWMDCVKLGIEARKQLLTRCSLIKPFVPVTVGGALWQDHDTETIAQDVRFFNFEPGEKWHAFEGYAEDQYFIDPCKLLLTTPGIDAVSGDYTEFGIPATILANYLREHGIIPEKCDMNSILFLLTPAEDAAKMQELVNALVHFETLIARDAPLSEVLPSLYQKYKERYRGYRLRRLCQEMHDFYAQHNVKDLQKAMFRKSEFPSVVMLPQDANREFVRGNIELIPIDEAEGRIAAEGALPYPPGVLCVVPGETWGGAVQRYFLALEDGINLLPGFSPELQGVYSVAEEDGSKRLYGYVVEE
;
A
#
# COMPACT_ATOMS: atom_id res chain seq x y z
N MET A 1 -12.51 21.33 18.73
CA MET A 1 -13.06 19.95 18.69
C MET A 1 -14.42 20.01 19.33
N LYS A 2 -15.42 19.44 18.66
CA LYS A 2 -16.75 19.27 19.26
C LYS A 2 -16.63 18.30 20.45
N GLN A 3 -17.46 18.50 21.46
CA GLN A 3 -17.57 17.59 22.59
C GLN A 3 -18.24 16.29 22.09
N LEU A 4 -17.70 15.13 22.45
CA LEU A 4 -18.31 13.84 22.12
C LEU A 4 -19.61 13.62 22.91
N LYS A 5 -20.53 12.85 22.33
CA LYS A 5 -21.88 12.58 22.83
C LYS A 5 -21.89 11.53 23.93
N ILE A 6 -23.04 11.37 24.58
CA ILE A 6 -23.35 10.23 25.45
C ILE A 6 -24.39 9.37 24.75
N ALA A 7 -24.16 8.07 24.64
CA ALA A 7 -25.18 7.17 24.10
C ALA A 7 -26.00 6.57 25.24
N ALA A 8 -27.33 6.60 25.14
CA ALA A 8 -28.20 6.08 26.17
C ALA A 8 -29.47 5.44 25.62
N ASN A 9 -30.01 4.43 26.31
CA ASN A 9 -31.33 3.88 25.99
C ASN A 9 -32.44 4.75 26.61
N ALA A 10 -33.64 4.68 26.03
CA ALA A 10 -34.74 5.59 26.38
C ALA A 10 -35.12 5.58 27.88
N ALA A 11 -34.93 4.45 28.55
CA ALA A 11 -35.25 4.27 29.97
C ALA A 11 -34.39 5.13 30.91
N VAL A 12 -33.14 5.43 30.53
CA VAL A 12 -32.22 6.25 31.34
C VAL A 12 -32.01 7.64 30.76
N ALA A 13 -32.13 7.82 29.44
CA ALA A 13 -31.81 9.05 28.74
C ALA A 13 -32.51 10.30 29.29
N THR A 14 -33.77 10.19 29.73
CA THR A 14 -34.55 11.33 30.25
C THR A 14 -34.18 11.74 31.67
N ARG A 15 -33.48 10.87 32.41
CA ARG A 15 -33.05 11.08 33.81
C ARG A 15 -31.56 11.42 33.91
N LEU A 16 -30.84 11.34 32.80
CA LEU A 16 -29.42 11.70 32.74
C LEU A 16 -29.24 13.22 32.75
N ILE A 17 -28.52 13.72 33.76
CA ILE A 17 -28.07 15.10 33.81
C ILE A 17 -26.67 15.16 33.19
N THR A 18 -26.55 15.78 32.01
CA THR A 18 -25.25 15.97 31.34
C THR A 18 -25.25 17.20 30.45
N THR A 19 -24.06 17.77 30.23
CA THR A 19 -23.86 18.89 29.30
C THR A 19 -23.62 18.42 27.86
N ARG A 20 -23.43 17.11 27.67
CA ARG A 20 -23.18 16.48 26.38
C ARG A 20 -24.50 16.18 25.69
N GLU A 21 -24.50 16.24 24.36
CA GLU A 21 -25.62 15.76 23.56
C GLU A 21 -25.83 14.26 23.81
N ILE A 22 -27.08 13.86 24.02
CA ILE A 22 -27.47 12.45 24.20
C ILE A 22 -27.96 11.90 22.86
N VAL A 23 -27.46 10.73 22.47
CA VAL A 23 -27.88 10.00 21.27
C VAL A 23 -28.45 8.63 21.66
N ALA A 24 -29.45 8.16 20.92
CA ALA A 24 -29.99 6.81 21.12
C ALA A 24 -28.98 5.75 20.66
N LEU A 25 -28.92 4.61 21.35
CA LEU A 25 -28.05 3.47 20.98
C LEU A 25 -28.25 3.01 19.53
N SER A 26 -29.48 3.07 19.02
CA SER A 26 -29.82 2.66 17.64
C SER A 26 -29.46 3.70 16.57
N GLN A 27 -28.98 4.88 16.96
CA GLN A 27 -28.68 6.01 16.08
C GLN A 27 -27.20 6.38 16.07
N THR A 28 -26.33 5.50 16.58
CA THR A 28 -24.89 5.73 16.66
C THR A 28 -24.12 4.50 16.22
N ASP A 29 -22.96 4.73 15.60
CA ASP A 29 -21.91 3.74 15.35
C ASP A 29 -20.83 3.75 16.45
N PHE A 30 -21.08 4.52 17.52
CA PHE A 30 -20.23 4.77 18.68
C PHE A 30 -18.93 5.55 18.40
N THR A 31 -18.69 6.03 17.18
CA THR A 31 -17.46 6.75 16.84
C THR A 31 -17.42 8.19 17.35
N ASP A 32 -18.58 8.77 17.66
CA ASP A 32 -18.76 10.12 18.22
C ASP A 32 -19.24 10.13 19.68
N VAL A 33 -19.13 8.98 20.37
CA VAL A 33 -19.61 8.75 21.73
C VAL A 33 -18.43 8.66 22.71
N ALA A 34 -18.56 9.30 23.87
CA ALA A 34 -17.53 9.28 24.92
C ALA A 34 -17.86 8.42 26.14
N ALA A 35 -19.14 8.09 26.34
CA ALA A 35 -19.59 7.09 27.30
C ALA A 35 -20.96 6.58 26.91
N VAL A 36 -21.28 5.37 27.35
CA VAL A 36 -22.57 4.72 27.14
C VAL A 36 -23.24 4.51 28.49
N VAL A 37 -24.51 4.84 28.62
CA VAL A 37 -25.29 4.59 29.85
C VAL A 37 -26.54 3.81 29.49
N VAL A 38 -26.76 2.68 30.16
CA VAL A 38 -27.87 1.78 29.85
C VAL A 38 -28.59 1.31 31.11
N SER A 39 -29.89 1.02 31.01
CA SER A 39 -30.61 0.27 32.04
C SER A 39 -30.08 -1.17 32.16
N ILE A 40 -30.31 -1.83 33.29
CA ILE A 40 -29.94 -3.24 33.50
C ILE A 40 -30.55 -4.20 32.46
N GLU A 41 -31.77 -3.92 32.00
CA GLU A 41 -32.47 -4.71 30.98
C GLU A 41 -31.73 -4.66 29.63
N GLU A 42 -31.35 -3.45 29.22
CA GLU A 42 -30.57 -3.24 28.01
C GLU A 42 -29.14 -3.81 28.14
N ALA A 43 -28.51 -3.72 29.30
CA ALA A 43 -27.22 -4.38 29.53
C ALA A 43 -27.30 -5.90 29.31
N ARG A 44 -28.42 -6.52 29.70
CA ARG A 44 -28.73 -7.94 29.48
C ARG A 44 -29.13 -8.28 28.04
N SER A 45 -29.52 -7.29 27.23
CA SER A 45 -29.85 -7.48 25.81
C SER A 45 -28.63 -7.79 24.93
N GLY A 46 -27.42 -7.55 25.47
CA GLY A 46 -26.15 -7.82 24.79
C GLY A 46 -25.39 -6.57 24.34
N ILE A 47 -25.89 -5.36 24.62
CA ILE A 47 -25.23 -4.10 24.22
C ILE A 47 -23.78 -3.99 24.70
N LEU A 48 -23.47 -4.47 25.91
CA LEU A 48 -22.09 -4.42 26.43
C LEU A 48 -21.15 -5.34 25.65
N SER A 49 -21.66 -6.47 25.16
CA SER A 49 -20.90 -7.36 24.28
C SER A 49 -20.66 -6.71 22.91
N ILE A 50 -21.63 -5.96 22.39
CA ILE A 50 -21.49 -5.15 21.17
C ILE A 50 -20.40 -4.08 21.37
N LEU A 51 -20.44 -3.36 22.50
CA LEU A 51 -19.43 -2.34 22.83
C LEU A 51 -18.03 -2.94 22.99
N GLN A 52 -17.90 -4.08 23.66
CA GLN A 52 -16.63 -4.82 23.73
C GLN A 52 -16.15 -5.24 22.35
N HIS A 53 -17.06 -5.74 21.51
CA HIS A 53 -16.77 -6.08 20.12
C HIS A 53 -16.30 -4.88 19.31
N THR A 54 -16.66 -3.64 19.67
CA THR A 54 -16.13 -2.47 18.95
C THR A 54 -14.62 -2.29 19.13
N GLY A 55 -14.07 -2.77 20.24
CA GLY A 55 -12.67 -2.54 20.62
C GLY A 55 -12.34 -1.07 20.92
N PHE A 56 -13.33 -0.17 20.95
CA PHE A 56 -13.13 1.26 21.21
C PHE A 56 -12.88 1.57 22.69
N SER A 57 -13.13 0.62 23.59
CA SER A 57 -12.98 0.77 25.05
C SER A 57 -13.74 1.96 25.62
N ILE A 58 -14.96 2.19 25.10
CA ILE A 58 -15.84 3.27 25.58
C ILE A 58 -16.31 2.91 27.01
N PRO A 59 -16.20 3.83 27.98
CA PRO A 59 -16.78 3.63 29.31
C PRO A 59 -18.27 3.33 29.22
N ALA A 60 -18.70 2.19 29.75
CA ALA A 60 -20.08 1.75 29.75
C ALA A 60 -20.61 1.68 31.18
N PHE A 61 -21.69 2.39 31.43
CA PHE A 61 -22.35 2.48 32.73
C PHE A 61 -23.70 1.78 32.69
N VAL A 62 -24.01 1.02 33.73
CA VAL A 62 -25.30 0.38 33.93
C VAL A 62 -25.99 1.09 35.09
N GLU A 63 -27.23 1.49 34.89
CA GLU A 63 -28.05 2.06 35.95
C GLU A 63 -28.17 1.07 37.12
N GLU A 64 -27.77 1.51 38.31
CA GLU A 64 -27.92 0.74 39.54
C GLU A 64 -29.40 0.65 39.94
N PRO A 65 -29.94 -0.57 40.18
CA PRO A 65 -31.32 -0.73 40.60
C PRO A 65 -31.52 -0.27 42.06
N ASP A 66 -32.71 0.24 42.38
CA ASP A 66 -33.11 0.59 43.76
C ASP A 66 -32.96 -0.61 44.72
N GLU A 67 -32.62 -0.31 45.99
CA GLU A 67 -32.20 -1.22 47.08
C GLU A 67 -33.09 -2.46 47.33
N ASP A 68 -34.30 -2.54 46.77
CA ASP A 68 -35.23 -3.67 46.91
C ASP A 68 -35.04 -4.82 45.89
N LYS A 69 -34.08 -4.72 44.96
CA LYS A 69 -33.69 -5.82 44.05
C LYS A 69 -32.38 -6.47 44.47
N GLU A 70 -32.40 -7.16 45.61
CA GLU A 70 -31.29 -8.00 46.07
C GLU A 70 -30.86 -8.98 44.96
N LEU A 71 -29.58 -8.91 44.55
CA LEU A 71 -28.82 -9.85 43.69
C LEU A 71 -28.71 -9.58 42.18
N ASP A 72 -28.90 -8.35 41.69
CA ASP A 72 -28.53 -8.05 40.30
C ASP A 72 -26.98 -8.03 40.15
N VAL A 73 -26.43 -9.05 39.48
CA VAL A 73 -24.99 -9.11 39.12
C VAL A 73 -24.72 -8.14 37.97
N LEU A 74 -23.77 -7.23 38.17
CA LEU A 74 -23.31 -6.30 37.13
C LEU A 74 -22.82 -7.07 35.89
N PRO A 75 -23.43 -6.85 34.71
CA PRO A 75 -22.96 -7.49 33.49
C PRO A 75 -21.50 -7.13 33.17
N VAL A 76 -20.75 -8.12 32.69
CA VAL A 76 -19.30 -7.97 32.40
C VAL A 76 -19.08 -6.83 31.40
N GLY A 77 -18.19 -5.90 31.76
CA GLY A 77 -17.85 -4.74 30.92
C GLY A 77 -18.67 -3.48 31.19
N GLY A 78 -19.57 -3.51 32.17
CA GLY A 78 -20.22 -2.32 32.70
C GLY A 78 -19.65 -1.89 34.06
N GLU A 79 -19.86 -0.64 34.42
CA GLU A 79 -19.69 -0.09 35.77
C GLU A 79 -21.05 0.40 36.29
N TRP A 80 -21.36 0.24 37.58
CA TRP A 80 -22.59 0.78 38.14
C TRP A 80 -22.59 2.32 38.12
N LEU A 81 -23.75 2.89 37.83
CA LEU A 81 -24.00 4.33 37.91
C LEU A 81 -25.34 4.55 38.61
N ILE A 82 -25.27 5.18 39.78
CA ILE A 82 -26.45 5.62 40.54
C ILE A 82 -27.01 6.85 39.84
N ILE A 83 -28.22 6.77 39.30
CA ILE A 83 -28.90 7.91 38.66
C ILE A 83 -29.90 8.47 39.67
N ASP A 84 -29.48 9.50 40.41
CA ASP A 84 -30.30 10.17 41.42
C ASP A 84 -30.83 11.53 40.94
N ASP A 85 -31.81 12.07 41.67
CA ASP A 85 -32.36 13.40 41.42
C ASP A 85 -31.39 14.53 41.85
N GLU A 86 -30.37 14.22 42.65
CA GLU A 86 -29.36 15.18 43.13
C GLU A 86 -28.30 15.50 42.05
N GLY A 87 -28.15 14.62 41.07
CA GLY A 87 -27.28 14.81 39.90
C GLY A 87 -25.83 14.38 40.12
N GLU A 88 -25.52 13.56 41.13
CA GLU A 88 -24.13 13.18 41.42
C GLU A 88 -23.47 12.41 40.25
N HIS A 89 -24.27 11.60 39.53
CA HIS A 89 -23.87 10.88 38.32
C HIS A 89 -23.30 11.77 37.23
N ALA A 90 -23.76 13.02 37.11
CA ALA A 90 -23.30 13.95 36.11
C ALA A 90 -21.78 14.16 36.18
N SER A 91 -21.25 14.22 37.41
CA SER A 91 -19.82 14.41 37.66
C SER A 91 -18.98 13.16 37.36
N VAL A 92 -19.51 11.97 37.65
CA VAL A 92 -18.88 10.68 37.34
C VAL A 92 -18.82 10.49 35.83
N LEU A 93 -19.96 10.68 35.16
CA LEU A 93 -20.10 10.53 33.72
C LEU A 93 -19.21 11.52 32.96
N GLU A 94 -19.19 12.80 33.33
CA GLU A 94 -18.33 13.78 32.66
C GLU A 94 -16.85 13.49 32.87
N ARG A 95 -16.43 13.04 34.07
CA ARG A 95 -15.03 12.66 34.32
C ARG A 95 -14.61 11.50 33.41
N ALA A 96 -15.43 10.44 33.33
CA ALA A 96 -15.14 9.28 32.49
C ALA A 96 -15.15 9.64 30.99
N ALA A 97 -16.18 10.35 30.53
CA ALA A 97 -16.31 10.79 29.13
C ALA A 97 -15.15 11.72 28.72
N LYS A 98 -14.74 12.63 29.60
CA LYS A 98 -13.59 13.51 29.35
C LYS A 98 -12.28 12.73 29.32
N ALA A 99 -12.06 11.81 30.26
CA ALA A 99 -10.86 10.98 30.28
C ALA A 99 -10.73 10.14 29.00
N TYR A 100 -11.84 9.54 28.56
CA TYR A 100 -11.89 8.82 27.29
C TYR A 100 -11.54 9.71 26.10
N GLN A 101 -12.23 10.86 25.97
CA GLN A 101 -12.01 11.78 24.86
C GLN A 101 -10.57 12.33 24.81
N ASP A 102 -9.97 12.62 25.97
CA ASP A 102 -8.58 13.07 26.05
C ASP A 102 -7.60 11.95 25.67
N ALA A 103 -7.93 10.68 25.92
CA ALA A 103 -7.11 9.51 25.56
C ALA A 103 -7.18 9.11 24.07
N LEU A 104 -8.17 9.61 23.32
CA LEU A 104 -8.28 9.39 21.87
C LEU A 104 -7.21 10.14 21.06
N LEU A 105 -6.68 11.24 21.60
CA LEU A 105 -5.75 12.09 20.88
C LEU A 105 -4.31 11.57 21.04
N PRO A 106 -3.64 11.16 19.95
CA PRO A 106 -2.25 10.76 20.02
C PRO A 106 -1.33 11.98 20.24
N PRO A 107 -0.06 11.76 20.65
CA PRO A 107 0.75 12.79 21.30
C PRO A 107 0.95 14.09 20.50
N PHE A 108 1.18 13.99 19.19
CA PHE A 108 1.40 15.16 18.33
C PHE A 108 0.08 15.83 17.97
N PHE A 109 -0.94 15.06 17.60
CA PHE A 109 -2.25 15.63 17.24
C PHE A 109 -2.92 16.33 18.44
N ASP A 110 -2.81 15.78 19.65
CA ASP A 110 -3.25 16.43 20.88
C ASP A 110 -2.59 17.83 21.03
N THR A 111 -1.27 17.87 20.91
CA THR A 111 -0.50 19.11 21.04
C THR A 111 -0.86 20.12 19.94
N LEU A 112 -1.03 19.67 18.70
CA LEU A 112 -1.43 20.50 17.56
C LEU A 112 -2.83 21.11 17.76
N THR A 113 -3.81 20.32 18.19
CA THR A 113 -5.17 20.83 18.43
C THR A 113 -5.20 21.84 19.58
N LYS A 114 -4.42 21.61 20.64
CA LYS A 114 -4.23 22.58 21.74
C LYS A 114 -3.58 23.86 21.26
N TYR A 115 -2.55 23.77 20.41
CA TYR A 115 -1.88 24.94 19.83
C TYR A 115 -2.85 25.78 18.99
N VAL A 116 -3.61 25.16 18.07
CA VAL A 116 -4.58 25.86 17.22
C VAL A 116 -5.65 26.59 18.07
N LYS A 117 -6.10 25.99 19.17
CA LYS A 117 -7.07 26.61 20.11
C LYS A 117 -6.53 27.86 20.80
N MET A 118 -5.21 28.03 20.94
CA MET A 118 -4.61 29.21 21.57
C MET A 118 -4.79 30.48 20.72
N LYS A 119 -5.09 30.36 19.42
CA LYS A 119 -5.30 31.49 18.50
C LYS A 119 -4.15 32.50 18.53
N ASN A 120 -2.92 32.02 18.60
CA ASN A 120 -1.73 32.87 18.60
C ASN A 120 -1.69 33.73 17.33
N THR A 121 -1.27 34.99 17.48
CA THR A 121 -0.90 35.83 16.34
C THR A 121 0.48 35.44 15.86
N THR A 122 0.59 34.85 14.68
CA THR A 122 1.87 34.44 14.10
C THR A 122 2.42 35.48 13.14
N PHE A 123 3.71 35.77 13.28
CA PHE A 123 4.52 36.52 12.30
C PHE A 123 5.58 35.61 11.66
N ALA A 124 5.55 34.30 11.95
CA ALA A 124 6.46 33.32 11.41
C ALA A 124 5.97 32.77 10.05
N CYS A 125 6.75 31.88 9.46
CA CYS A 125 6.29 31.03 8.36
C CYS A 125 5.19 30.05 8.86
N PRO A 126 4.31 29.56 7.96
CA PRO A 126 4.19 29.92 6.54
C PRO A 126 3.63 31.33 6.30
N GLY A 127 4.00 31.95 5.17
CA GLY A 127 3.66 33.35 4.85
C GLY A 127 2.16 33.66 4.74
N HIS A 128 1.29 32.65 4.59
CA HIS A 128 -0.16 32.87 4.62
C HIS A 128 -0.71 33.08 6.04
N GLN A 129 0.08 32.80 7.08
CA GLN A 129 -0.20 33.09 8.50
C GLN A 129 -1.60 32.66 8.94
N GLY A 130 -1.86 31.35 8.86
CA GLY A 130 -3.17 30.79 9.15
C GLY A 130 -4.23 31.12 8.11
N GLY A 131 -3.80 31.40 6.87
CA GLY A 131 -4.65 31.53 5.68
C GLY A 131 -5.18 32.94 5.43
N GLN A 132 -4.73 33.92 6.22
CA GLN A 132 -5.15 35.31 6.10
C GLN A 132 -4.73 35.93 4.78
N PHE A 133 -3.57 35.56 4.23
CA PHE A 133 -3.16 36.04 2.92
C PHE A 133 -4.09 35.55 1.81
N PHE A 134 -4.46 34.26 1.80
CA PHE A 134 -5.39 33.70 0.82
C PHE A 134 -6.73 34.46 0.80
N ARG A 135 -7.24 34.86 1.97
CA ARG A 135 -8.50 35.62 2.10
C ARG A 135 -8.44 37.03 1.50
N LYS A 136 -7.26 37.54 1.13
CA LYS A 136 -7.09 38.86 0.50
C LYS A 136 -7.24 38.85 -1.03
N HIS A 137 -7.31 37.68 -1.67
CA HIS A 137 -7.50 37.55 -3.12
C HIS A 137 -8.72 36.67 -3.44
N PRO A 138 -9.58 37.02 -4.41
CA PRO A 138 -10.77 36.21 -4.73
C PRO A 138 -10.46 34.73 -5.02
N ALA A 139 -9.40 34.45 -5.79
CA ALA A 139 -8.97 33.08 -6.02
C ALA A 139 -8.48 32.38 -4.73
N GLY A 140 -7.76 33.11 -3.87
CA GLY A 140 -7.32 32.58 -2.59
C GLY A 140 -8.47 32.36 -1.62
N ARG A 141 -9.53 33.17 -1.70
CA ARG A 141 -10.73 33.00 -0.88
C ARG A 141 -11.47 31.72 -1.23
N GLN A 142 -11.63 31.42 -2.53
CA GLN A 142 -12.18 30.15 -3.00
C GLN A 142 -11.36 28.97 -2.47
N PHE A 143 -10.03 29.06 -2.55
CA PHE A 143 -9.12 28.03 -2.01
C PHE A 143 -9.27 27.85 -0.49
N PHE A 144 -9.34 28.95 0.26
CA PHE A 144 -9.48 28.92 1.72
C PHE A 144 -10.82 28.32 2.15
N GLU A 145 -11.92 28.67 1.47
CA GLU A 145 -13.25 28.16 1.77
C GLU A 145 -13.40 26.69 1.39
N PHE A 146 -12.78 26.26 0.27
CA PHE A 146 -12.80 24.86 -0.17
C PHE A 146 -12.17 23.91 0.87
N TYR A 147 -10.97 24.24 1.38
CA TYR A 147 -10.31 23.39 2.38
C TYR A 147 -10.77 23.65 3.82
N GLY A 148 -11.27 24.86 4.10
CA GLY A 148 -11.64 25.29 5.44
C GLY A 148 -10.46 25.78 6.29
N GLU A 149 -10.78 26.56 7.33
CA GLU A 149 -9.78 27.30 8.11
C GLU A 149 -8.75 26.43 8.84
N ASN A 150 -9.15 25.25 9.32
CA ASN A 150 -8.32 24.44 10.21
C ASN A 150 -7.02 23.98 9.54
N VAL A 151 -7.03 23.61 8.25
CA VAL A 151 -5.81 23.15 7.57
C VAL A 151 -4.74 24.23 7.58
N PHE A 152 -5.13 25.49 7.33
CA PHE A 152 -4.22 26.63 7.34
C PHE A 152 -3.77 27.01 8.74
N ARG A 153 -4.65 26.88 9.74
CA ARG A 153 -4.32 27.17 11.14
C ARG A 153 -3.36 26.13 11.74
N SER A 154 -3.41 24.90 11.23
CA SER A 154 -2.48 23.83 11.59
C SER A 154 -1.20 23.80 10.74
N ASP A 155 -1.11 24.63 9.70
CA ASP A 155 0.11 24.80 8.90
C ASP A 155 1.04 25.80 9.58
N ILE A 156 2.02 25.26 10.30
CA ILE A 156 2.91 25.96 11.22
C ILE A 156 4.36 25.48 11.03
N CYS A 157 5.32 26.13 11.68
CA CYS A 157 6.74 25.81 11.48
C CYS A 157 7.51 25.60 12.79
N ASN A 158 8.83 25.39 12.66
CA ASN A 158 9.77 25.19 13.76
C ASN A 158 9.81 26.33 14.79
N ALA A 159 9.38 27.54 14.45
CA ALA A 159 9.26 28.65 15.40
C ALA A 159 8.25 28.34 16.53
N ASP A 160 7.32 27.40 16.30
CA ASP A 160 6.33 26.96 17.28
C ASP A 160 6.85 25.83 18.16
N VAL A 161 7.78 26.17 19.05
CA VAL A 161 8.53 25.24 19.91
C VAL A 161 7.68 24.31 20.78
N LYS A 162 6.40 24.63 20.99
CA LYS A 162 5.47 23.78 21.77
C LYS A 162 5.27 22.39 21.17
N LEU A 163 5.39 22.24 19.85
CA LEU A 163 5.24 20.94 19.17
C LEU A 163 6.53 20.11 19.16
N GLY A 164 7.65 20.70 19.60
CA GLY A 164 8.97 20.10 19.52
C GLY A 164 9.59 20.26 18.13
N ASP A 165 10.48 19.34 17.79
CA ASP A 165 11.26 19.37 16.56
C ASP A 165 11.10 18.04 15.81
N LEU A 166 10.68 18.12 14.54
CA LEU A 166 10.38 16.96 13.69
C LEU A 166 11.65 16.35 13.05
N LEU A 167 12.75 17.10 12.97
CA LEU A 167 14.00 16.68 12.30
C LEU A 167 15.00 16.03 13.27
N ILE A 168 15.11 16.59 14.48
CA ILE A 168 15.95 16.03 15.55
C ILE A 168 15.16 15.25 16.60
N HIS A 169 13.84 15.12 16.38
CA HIS A 169 12.93 14.26 17.15
C HIS A 169 12.86 14.63 18.63
N GLU A 170 12.28 15.79 18.90
CA GLU A 170 12.06 16.33 20.25
C GLU A 170 10.58 16.63 20.52
N GLY A 171 10.24 16.87 21.80
CA GLY A 171 8.88 17.26 22.20
C GLY A 171 7.79 16.26 21.78
N ALA A 172 6.70 16.78 21.21
CA ALA A 172 5.54 15.97 20.83
C ALA A 172 5.84 15.08 19.62
N ALA A 173 6.65 15.55 18.66
CA ALA A 173 7.07 14.76 17.50
C ALA A 173 7.76 13.46 17.89
N LYS A 174 8.70 13.52 18.85
CA LYS A 174 9.36 12.32 19.41
C LYS A 174 8.37 11.35 20.06
N LYS A 175 7.39 11.88 20.79
CA LYS A 175 6.40 11.07 21.53
C LYS A 175 5.50 10.31 20.56
N ALA A 176 5.07 10.95 19.47
CA ALA A 176 4.30 10.34 18.39
C ALA A 176 5.06 9.20 17.71
N GLN A 177 6.31 9.45 17.30
CA GLN A 177 7.16 8.41 16.70
C GLN A 177 7.43 7.23 17.65
N LYS A 178 7.62 7.49 18.95
CA LYS A 178 7.74 6.43 19.97
C LYS A 178 6.44 5.66 20.17
N HIS A 179 5.28 6.31 20.04
CA HIS A 179 3.98 5.65 20.09
C HIS A 179 3.81 4.72 18.90
N ALA A 180 4.05 5.22 17.68
CA ALA A 180 4.06 4.40 16.47
C ALA A 180 5.04 3.21 16.58
N ALA A 181 6.25 3.41 17.11
CA ALA A 181 7.20 2.32 17.32
C ALA A 181 6.66 1.20 18.23
N ARG A 182 5.88 1.54 19.27
CA ARG A 182 5.22 0.53 20.10
C ARG A 182 4.10 -0.20 19.37
N VAL A 183 3.27 0.53 18.63
CA VAL A 183 2.14 -0.05 17.86
C VAL A 183 2.66 -1.02 16.80
N PHE A 184 3.71 -0.65 16.08
CA PHE A 184 4.32 -1.44 15.01
C PHE A 184 5.45 -2.37 15.49
N ASN A 185 5.64 -2.59 16.80
CA ASN A 185 6.66 -3.48 17.35
C ASN A 185 8.12 -3.24 16.83
N ALA A 186 8.50 -1.97 16.68
CA ALA A 186 9.80 -1.53 16.21
C ALA A 186 10.61 -0.85 17.32
N ASP A 187 11.95 -0.85 17.23
CA ASP A 187 12.80 -0.12 18.18
C ASP A 187 12.65 1.39 18.02
N LYS A 188 12.54 1.83 16.76
CA LYS A 188 12.30 3.23 16.37
C LYS A 188 11.41 3.31 15.15
N THR A 189 10.62 4.37 15.09
CA THR A 189 9.87 4.76 13.89
C THR A 189 10.25 6.19 13.49
N TYR A 190 10.45 6.43 12.21
CA TYR A 190 10.64 7.76 11.63
C TYR A 190 9.43 8.08 10.75
N PHE A 191 8.90 9.29 10.89
CA PHE A 191 7.84 9.79 10.04
C PHE A 191 8.44 10.51 8.84
N VAL A 192 8.04 10.09 7.64
CA VAL A 192 8.54 10.62 6.37
C VAL A 192 7.36 11.24 5.63
N LEU A 193 7.51 12.49 5.18
CA LEU A 193 6.42 13.28 4.59
C LEU A 193 6.55 13.48 3.08
N ASN A 194 7.42 12.69 2.43
CA ASN A 194 7.63 12.71 0.97
C ASN A 194 7.55 11.30 0.35
N GLY A 195 6.70 10.46 0.91
CA GLY A 195 6.38 9.11 0.47
C GLY A 195 7.47 8.08 0.78
N THR A 196 7.14 6.80 0.58
CA THR A 196 8.13 5.71 0.72
C THR A 196 9.27 5.85 -0.29
N SER A 197 9.05 6.57 -1.39
CA SER A 197 10.11 7.00 -2.30
C SER A 197 11.27 7.72 -1.62
N SER A 198 11.03 8.57 -0.62
CA SER A 198 12.10 9.18 0.18
C SER A 198 12.54 8.27 1.32
N ALA A 199 11.62 7.53 1.94
CA ALA A 199 11.93 6.60 3.04
C ALA A 199 12.97 5.55 2.62
N ASN A 200 12.80 4.97 1.44
CA ASN A 200 13.74 4.03 0.83
C ASN A 200 15.13 4.65 0.66
N LYS A 201 15.20 5.87 0.10
CA LYS A 201 16.48 6.59 -0.07
C LYS A 201 17.16 6.92 1.27
N VAL A 202 16.39 7.20 2.31
CA VAL A 202 16.93 7.40 3.66
C VAL A 202 17.60 6.12 4.16
N VAL A 203 16.95 4.97 4.02
CA VAL A 203 17.53 3.68 4.45
C VAL A 203 18.74 3.32 3.61
N THR A 204 18.65 3.38 2.28
CA THR A 204 19.76 3.02 1.40
C THR A 204 20.96 3.93 1.61
N ASN A 205 20.77 5.25 1.70
CA ASN A 205 21.87 6.20 1.87
C ASN A 205 22.44 6.22 3.31
N ALA A 206 21.74 5.62 4.27
CA ALA A 206 22.27 5.40 5.62
C ALA A 206 23.17 4.15 5.71
N LEU A 207 22.98 3.18 4.83
CA LEU A 207 23.61 1.87 4.92
C LEU A 207 24.65 1.61 3.84
N LEU A 208 24.40 2.06 2.61
CA LEU A 208 25.18 1.73 1.42
C LEU A 208 26.16 2.85 1.05
N ALA A 209 27.31 2.43 0.55
CA ALA A 209 28.31 3.25 -0.10
C ALA A 209 28.75 2.61 -1.43
N ARG A 210 29.53 3.34 -2.22
CA ARG A 210 30.04 2.84 -3.50
C ARG A 210 30.86 1.57 -3.29
N GLY A 211 30.54 0.52 -4.05
CA GLY A 211 31.20 -0.79 -3.97
C GLY A 211 30.63 -1.75 -2.92
N ASP A 212 29.68 -1.32 -2.08
CA ASP A 212 28.91 -2.26 -1.27
C ASP A 212 28.04 -3.15 -2.17
N LEU A 213 27.95 -4.44 -1.84
CA LEU A 213 27.01 -5.35 -2.51
C LEU A 213 25.62 -5.16 -1.89
N VAL A 214 24.62 -5.02 -2.76
CA VAL A 214 23.21 -5.01 -2.39
C VAL A 214 22.50 -6.20 -3.05
N LEU A 215 21.90 -7.08 -2.24
CA LEU A 215 21.06 -8.16 -2.76
C LEU A 215 19.71 -7.56 -3.16
N PHE A 216 19.35 -7.69 -4.43
CA PHE A 216 18.39 -6.79 -5.04
C PHE A 216 17.26 -7.55 -5.75
N ASP A 217 16.08 -7.57 -5.13
CA ASP A 217 14.86 -8.05 -5.78
C ASP A 217 14.60 -7.26 -7.08
N ARG A 218 14.46 -7.94 -8.23
CA ARG A 218 14.22 -7.27 -9.52
C ARG A 218 12.85 -6.59 -9.59
N ASN A 219 11.90 -6.92 -8.70
CA ASN A 219 10.63 -6.22 -8.55
C ASN A 219 10.74 -4.85 -7.86
N ASN A 220 11.92 -4.52 -7.31
CA ASN A 220 12.09 -3.31 -6.52
C ASN A 220 11.62 -2.05 -7.26
N HIS A 221 10.83 -1.24 -6.55
CA HIS A 221 10.35 0.04 -7.05
C HIS A 221 11.51 0.98 -7.41
N LYS A 222 11.32 1.85 -8.42
CA LYS A 222 12.34 2.80 -8.91
C LYS A 222 13.06 3.59 -7.81
N SER A 223 12.41 3.85 -6.68
CA SER A 223 13.05 4.53 -5.55
C SER A 223 14.23 3.76 -4.94
N ASN A 224 14.18 2.42 -4.91
CA ASN A 224 15.28 1.59 -4.42
C ASN A 224 16.46 1.63 -5.40
N HIS A 225 16.18 1.63 -6.72
CA HIS A 225 17.20 1.85 -7.75
C HIS A 225 17.85 3.22 -7.62
N HIS A 226 17.05 4.28 -7.42
CA HIS A 226 17.56 5.63 -7.23
C HIS A 226 18.43 5.74 -5.97
N GLY A 227 17.97 5.20 -4.84
CA GLY A 227 18.68 5.29 -3.56
C GLY A 227 19.92 4.40 -3.49
N ALA A 228 19.75 3.10 -3.72
CA ALA A 228 20.84 2.12 -3.58
C ALA A 228 21.86 2.22 -4.72
N LEU A 229 21.40 2.32 -5.97
CA LEU A 229 22.27 2.14 -7.13
C LEU A 229 22.79 3.48 -7.66
N ILE A 230 21.91 4.46 -7.87
CA ILE A 230 22.30 5.76 -8.45
C ILE A 230 22.97 6.65 -7.39
N GLN A 231 22.31 6.86 -6.24
CA GLN A 231 22.80 7.77 -5.20
C GLN A 231 23.95 7.17 -4.40
N ALA A 232 23.77 5.97 -3.83
CA ALA A 232 24.81 5.33 -3.01
C ALA A 232 25.92 4.68 -3.85
N GLY A 233 25.65 4.24 -5.08
CA GLY A 233 26.63 3.58 -5.95
C GLY A 233 26.89 2.11 -5.58
N ALA A 234 25.94 1.45 -4.92
CA ALA A 234 26.05 0.03 -4.59
C ALA A 234 26.00 -0.84 -5.85
N THR A 235 26.66 -1.99 -5.79
CA THR A 235 26.66 -2.99 -6.86
C THR A 235 25.54 -4.00 -6.61
N PRO A 236 24.54 -4.09 -7.50
CA PRO A 236 23.43 -4.99 -7.31
C PRO A 236 23.81 -6.45 -7.63
N VAL A 237 23.31 -7.37 -6.81
CA VAL A 237 23.17 -8.78 -7.16
C VAL A 237 21.68 -9.04 -7.33
N TYR A 238 21.22 -9.13 -8.58
CA TYR A 238 19.79 -9.25 -8.88
C TYR A 238 19.25 -10.65 -8.58
N LEU A 239 18.08 -10.68 -7.97
CA LEU A 239 17.25 -11.88 -7.81
C LEU A 239 16.21 -11.90 -8.91
N GLU A 240 16.11 -13.01 -9.65
CA GLU A 240 15.04 -13.19 -10.62
C GLU A 240 13.70 -13.42 -9.95
N THR A 241 12.64 -13.05 -10.66
CA THR A 241 11.28 -13.03 -10.10
C THR A 241 10.31 -13.69 -11.05
N VAL A 242 9.25 -14.26 -10.49
CA VAL A 242 8.26 -15.00 -11.28
C VAL A 242 7.24 -14.03 -11.85
N ARG A 243 6.82 -14.30 -13.09
CA ARG A 243 5.58 -13.80 -13.68
C ARG A 243 4.75 -14.99 -14.10
N ASN A 244 3.47 -14.97 -13.78
CA ASN A 244 2.52 -15.94 -14.32
C ASN A 244 2.02 -15.49 -15.70
N PRO A 245 1.21 -16.30 -16.41
CA PRO A 245 0.68 -15.95 -17.72
C PRO A 245 -0.13 -14.64 -17.76
N PHE A 246 -0.73 -14.22 -16.66
CA PHE A 246 -1.44 -12.93 -16.56
C PHE A 246 -0.50 -11.72 -16.44
N GLY A 247 0.82 -11.94 -16.33
CA GLY A 247 1.81 -10.89 -16.12
C GLY A 247 1.92 -10.43 -14.67
N PHE A 248 1.33 -11.15 -13.71
CA PHE A 248 1.33 -10.73 -12.30
C PHE A 248 2.72 -10.71 -11.72
N ILE A 249 2.99 -9.67 -10.94
CA ILE A 249 4.21 -9.54 -10.17
C ILE A 249 4.18 -10.57 -9.02
N GLY A 250 4.77 -11.73 -9.28
CA GLY A 250 5.08 -12.74 -8.27
C GLY A 250 6.31 -12.36 -7.45
N GLY A 251 6.68 -13.23 -6.51
CA GLY A 251 7.88 -13.07 -5.70
C GLY A 251 9.15 -13.58 -6.39
N VAL A 252 10.25 -13.56 -5.64
CA VAL A 252 11.55 -14.14 -5.98
C VAL A 252 11.48 -15.67 -6.00
N ASP A 253 12.13 -16.32 -6.96
CA ASP A 253 12.18 -17.78 -7.03
C ASP A 253 12.76 -18.40 -5.74
N ALA A 254 12.25 -19.55 -5.30
CA ALA A 254 12.77 -20.25 -4.12
C ALA A 254 14.27 -20.54 -4.20
N HIS A 255 14.78 -20.92 -5.37
CA HIS A 255 16.21 -21.20 -5.55
C HIS A 255 17.10 -19.96 -5.37
N CYS A 256 16.55 -18.74 -5.51
CA CYS A 256 17.29 -17.50 -5.29
C CYS A 256 17.60 -17.25 -3.81
N PHE A 257 16.97 -17.98 -2.89
CA PHE A 257 17.28 -17.96 -1.46
C PHE A 257 18.29 -19.03 -1.03
N ASP A 258 18.83 -19.80 -1.98
CA ASP A 258 19.92 -20.75 -1.70
C ASP A 258 21.29 -20.03 -1.63
N GLU A 259 22.03 -20.28 -0.55
CA GLU A 259 23.34 -19.66 -0.34
C GLU A 259 24.36 -20.05 -1.43
N THR A 260 24.34 -21.30 -1.92
CA THR A 260 25.29 -21.74 -2.95
C THR A 260 25.06 -20.98 -4.25
N TYR A 261 23.80 -20.78 -4.62
CA TYR A 261 23.42 -19.96 -5.76
C TYR A 261 23.82 -18.50 -5.58
N LEU A 262 23.51 -17.88 -4.43
CA LEU A 262 23.89 -16.50 -4.14
C LEU A 262 25.40 -16.27 -4.21
N ARG A 263 26.21 -17.20 -3.69
CA ARG A 263 27.68 -17.11 -3.79
C ARG A 263 28.19 -17.20 -5.23
N LYS A 264 27.51 -17.98 -6.10
CA LYS A 264 27.81 -17.98 -7.54
C LYS A 264 27.50 -16.63 -8.18
N LEU A 265 26.34 -16.04 -7.86
CA LEU A 265 25.97 -14.71 -8.35
C LEU A 265 26.98 -13.64 -7.90
N ILE A 266 27.44 -13.69 -6.65
CA ILE A 266 28.49 -12.78 -6.17
C ILE A 266 29.78 -12.99 -6.95
N ALA A 267 30.15 -14.23 -7.26
CA ALA A 267 31.37 -14.51 -8.01
C ALA A 267 31.37 -13.93 -9.44
N GLU A 268 30.19 -13.70 -10.03
CA GLU A 268 30.04 -13.04 -11.34
C GLU A 268 30.37 -11.54 -11.28
N VAL A 269 30.09 -10.87 -10.15
CA VAL A 269 30.18 -9.40 -10.04
C VAL A 269 31.29 -8.88 -9.11
N ALA A 270 31.67 -9.66 -8.10
CA ALA A 270 32.64 -9.33 -7.06
C ALA A 270 33.29 -10.61 -6.49
N PRO A 271 34.10 -11.33 -7.30
CA PRO A 271 34.67 -12.64 -6.95
C PRO A 271 35.49 -12.64 -5.65
N GLU A 272 36.15 -11.54 -5.33
CA GLU A 272 36.91 -11.37 -4.09
C GLU A 272 36.03 -11.40 -2.83
N ARG A 273 34.71 -11.15 -2.98
CA ARG A 273 33.74 -11.08 -1.89
C ARG A 273 32.89 -12.33 -1.73
N ALA A 274 32.95 -13.28 -2.68
CA ALA A 274 32.07 -14.45 -2.73
C ALA A 274 32.15 -15.36 -1.49
N ASN A 275 33.29 -15.35 -0.79
CA ASN A 275 33.54 -16.14 0.42
C ASN A 275 33.40 -15.33 1.72
N GLU A 276 32.98 -14.06 1.67
CA GLU A 276 32.70 -13.30 2.87
C GLU A 276 31.56 -13.98 3.66
N PRO A 277 31.61 -14.00 5.01
CA PRO A 277 30.51 -14.52 5.81
C PRO A 277 29.21 -13.74 5.61
N ARG A 278 29.32 -12.41 5.44
CA ARG A 278 28.23 -11.47 5.16
C ARG A 278 28.59 -10.56 3.98
N PRO A 279 28.45 -11.05 2.74
CA PRO A 279 28.83 -10.27 1.56
C PRO A 279 27.92 -9.05 1.33
N PHE A 280 26.66 -9.11 1.75
CA PHE A 280 25.68 -8.06 1.47
C PHE A 280 25.60 -7.04 2.60
N ARG A 281 25.77 -5.76 2.26
CA ARG A 281 25.52 -4.67 3.21
C ARG A 281 24.01 -4.49 3.45
N LEU A 282 23.21 -4.72 2.42
CA LEU A 282 21.76 -4.63 2.46
C LEU A 282 21.16 -5.64 1.50
N ALA A 283 20.10 -6.35 1.90
CA ALA A 283 19.14 -6.93 0.98
C ALA A 283 17.91 -6.02 0.90
N VAL A 284 17.37 -5.80 -0.29
CA VAL A 284 16.13 -5.04 -0.50
C VAL A 284 15.11 -5.96 -1.14
N ILE A 285 14.08 -6.33 -0.37
CA ILE A 285 13.01 -7.26 -0.76
C ILE A 285 11.68 -6.51 -0.73
N GLN A 286 10.86 -6.66 -1.76
CA GLN A 286 9.52 -6.09 -1.80
C GLN A 286 8.55 -7.04 -1.06
N LEU A 287 8.22 -6.74 0.20
CA LEU A 287 7.46 -7.66 1.08
C LEU A 287 6.10 -8.05 0.52
N GLY A 288 5.40 -7.08 -0.09
CA GLY A 288 4.12 -7.30 -0.76
C GLY A 288 4.18 -6.67 -2.14
N THR A 289 3.95 -7.48 -3.17
CA THR A 289 3.91 -7.01 -4.55
C THR A 289 2.61 -6.25 -4.82
N TYR A 290 2.58 -5.51 -5.91
CA TYR A 290 1.39 -4.75 -6.30
C TYR A 290 0.21 -5.68 -6.60
N ASP A 291 0.47 -6.87 -7.17
CA ASP A 291 -0.54 -7.88 -7.50
C ASP A 291 -0.94 -8.78 -6.33
N GLY A 292 -0.48 -8.47 -5.11
CA GLY A 292 -0.92 -9.20 -3.92
C GLY A 292 -0.26 -10.55 -3.73
N THR A 293 0.99 -10.69 -4.15
CA THR A 293 1.87 -11.73 -3.61
C THR A 293 2.57 -11.17 -2.37
N ILE A 294 2.32 -11.72 -1.19
CA ILE A 294 3.01 -11.35 0.06
C ILE A 294 3.97 -12.47 0.49
N TYR A 295 5.18 -12.09 0.89
CA TYR A 295 6.22 -13.03 1.32
C TYR A 295 5.98 -13.51 2.75
N ASN A 296 6.43 -14.73 3.03
CA ASN A 296 6.74 -15.18 4.39
C ASN A 296 8.05 -14.51 4.88
N ALA A 297 7.93 -13.46 5.69
CA ALA A 297 9.09 -12.70 6.16
C ALA A 297 10.03 -13.52 7.04
N ARG A 298 9.49 -14.46 7.84
CA ARG A 298 10.29 -15.39 8.65
C ARG A 298 11.20 -16.23 7.76
N GLN A 299 10.63 -16.85 6.73
CA GLN A 299 11.40 -17.69 5.80
C GLN A 299 12.51 -16.90 5.09
N VAL A 300 12.25 -15.65 4.68
CA VAL A 300 13.28 -14.78 4.06
C VAL A 300 14.44 -14.53 5.03
N VAL A 301 14.15 -14.14 6.28
CA VAL A 301 15.19 -13.88 7.29
C VAL A 301 15.99 -15.15 7.58
N ASP A 302 15.33 -16.30 7.73
CA ASP A 302 15.98 -17.57 8.03
C ASP A 302 16.88 -18.05 6.87
N SER A 303 16.50 -17.74 5.61
CA SER A 303 17.22 -18.23 4.42
C SER A 303 18.43 -17.37 4.05
N ILE A 304 18.32 -16.04 4.13
CA ILE A 304 19.39 -15.12 3.66
C ILE A 304 19.91 -14.16 4.74
N GLY A 305 19.32 -14.16 5.93
CA GLY A 305 19.63 -13.19 6.97
C GLY A 305 21.08 -13.29 7.48
N HIS A 306 21.67 -14.48 7.49
CA HIS A 306 23.08 -14.66 7.87
C HIS A 306 24.08 -14.11 6.85
N LEU A 307 23.67 -13.87 5.61
CA LEU A 307 24.50 -13.30 4.54
C LEU A 307 24.45 -11.76 4.49
N CYS A 308 23.51 -11.14 5.21
CA CYS A 308 23.22 -9.71 5.11
C CYS A 308 23.51 -8.97 6.42
N ASP A 309 24.05 -7.76 6.35
CA ASP A 309 24.11 -6.89 7.54
C ASP A 309 22.70 -6.39 7.93
N TYR A 310 21.92 -5.98 6.93
CA TYR A 310 20.55 -5.53 7.06
C TYR A 310 19.66 -6.11 5.97
N ILE A 311 18.36 -6.23 6.25
CA ILE A 311 17.31 -6.43 5.25
C ILE A 311 16.34 -5.24 5.32
N LEU A 312 16.09 -4.62 4.18
CA LEU A 312 15.00 -3.67 3.97
C LEU A 312 13.84 -4.40 3.31
N PHE A 313 12.73 -4.51 4.05
CA PHE A 313 11.44 -4.91 3.50
C PHE A 313 10.72 -3.65 3.01
N ASP A 314 10.72 -3.42 1.70
CA ASP A 314 9.86 -2.40 1.08
C ASP A 314 8.42 -2.92 1.12
N SER A 315 7.68 -2.40 2.09
CA SER A 315 6.35 -2.84 2.49
C SER A 315 5.31 -1.79 2.12
N ALA A 316 5.58 -0.97 1.10
CA ALA A 316 4.71 0.13 0.72
C ALA A 316 3.28 -0.30 0.39
N TRP A 317 3.09 -1.52 -0.15
CA TRP A 317 1.78 -2.07 -0.51
C TRP A 317 1.07 -2.82 0.63
N VAL A 318 1.69 -2.93 1.81
CA VAL A 318 1.17 -3.65 2.97
C VAL A 318 1.39 -2.81 4.24
N GLY A 319 1.55 -3.45 5.41
CA GLY A 319 1.65 -2.83 6.73
C GLY A 319 0.50 -3.21 7.65
N TYR A 320 -0.55 -3.83 7.09
CA TYR A 320 -1.70 -4.36 7.84
C TYR A 320 -1.59 -5.83 8.19
N GLU A 321 -0.63 -6.56 7.59
CA GLU A 321 -0.39 -7.97 7.90
C GLU A 321 -0.08 -8.19 9.39
N GLN A 322 0.54 -7.21 10.05
CA GLN A 322 0.78 -7.22 11.49
C GLN A 322 -0.52 -7.26 12.34
N PHE A 323 -1.63 -6.73 11.81
CA PHE A 323 -2.89 -6.61 12.52
C PHE A 323 -3.91 -7.69 12.14
N ILE A 324 -3.61 -8.50 11.12
CA ILE A 324 -4.45 -9.61 10.65
C ILE A 324 -3.82 -10.92 11.15
N PRO A 325 -4.43 -11.64 12.11
CA PRO A 325 -3.81 -12.80 12.75
C PRO A 325 -3.29 -13.87 11.79
N MET A 326 -4.05 -14.22 10.74
CA MET A 326 -3.62 -15.24 9.77
C MET A 326 -2.39 -14.85 8.93
N MET A 327 -2.00 -13.56 8.94
CA MET A 327 -0.85 -13.04 8.18
C MET A 327 0.36 -12.77 9.07
N GLU A 328 0.37 -13.21 10.33
CA GLU A 328 1.44 -12.93 11.30
C GLU A 328 2.85 -13.27 10.76
N GLN A 329 2.99 -14.40 10.05
CA GLN A 329 4.25 -14.85 9.46
C GLN A 329 4.78 -13.91 8.36
N CYS A 330 3.92 -13.10 7.76
CA CYS A 330 4.29 -12.10 6.76
C CYS A 330 4.91 -10.86 7.40
N SER A 331 4.75 -10.62 8.71
CA SER A 331 5.20 -9.39 9.35
C SER A 331 6.66 -9.49 9.85
N PRO A 332 7.62 -8.78 9.23
CA PRO A 332 9.01 -8.79 9.69
C PRO A 332 9.21 -8.12 11.06
N LEU A 333 8.25 -7.30 11.52
CA LEU A 333 8.34 -6.60 12.80
C LEU A 333 7.95 -7.48 13.99
N LEU A 334 7.19 -8.56 13.75
CA LEU A 334 6.79 -9.54 14.77
C LEU A 334 7.86 -10.62 15.02
N LEU A 335 8.91 -10.66 14.21
CA LEU A 335 9.98 -11.65 14.35
C LEU A 335 10.77 -11.46 15.65
N ASP A 336 10.99 -12.56 16.36
CA ASP A 336 12.05 -12.67 17.36
C ASP A 336 13.40 -12.84 16.67
N LEU A 337 14.39 -12.03 17.10
CA LEU A 337 15.71 -11.90 16.46
C LEU A 337 16.82 -11.95 17.52
N ASN A 338 17.96 -12.54 17.17
CA ASN A 338 19.18 -12.64 17.98
C ASN A 338 20.38 -11.97 17.30
N GLU A 339 21.53 -11.90 17.96
CA GLU A 339 22.72 -11.18 17.50
C GLU A 339 23.31 -11.66 16.16
N ASN A 340 22.93 -12.86 15.70
CA ASN A 340 23.32 -13.43 14.40
C ASN A 340 22.31 -13.13 13.28
N ASP A 341 21.16 -12.55 13.59
CA ASP A 341 20.20 -12.13 12.57
C ASP A 341 20.64 -10.79 11.94
N PRO A 342 20.08 -10.42 10.76
CA PRO A 342 20.30 -9.11 10.17
C PRO A 342 19.53 -8.04 10.95
N GLY A 343 19.96 -6.78 10.87
CA GLY A 343 19.08 -5.68 11.27
C GLY A 343 17.92 -5.54 10.29
N ILE A 344 16.72 -5.24 10.78
CA ILE A 344 15.52 -5.11 9.93
C ILE A 344 15.12 -3.64 9.80
N PHE A 345 14.92 -3.24 8.55
CA PHE A 345 14.18 -2.03 8.19
C PHE A 345 12.89 -2.39 7.47
N VAL A 346 11.83 -1.66 7.78
CA VAL A 346 10.55 -1.73 7.06
C VAL A 346 10.18 -0.33 6.63
N THR A 347 9.94 -0.14 5.35
CA THR A 347 9.39 1.11 4.81
C THR A 347 7.96 0.87 4.35
N GLN A 348 7.00 1.65 4.83
CA GLN A 348 5.59 1.46 4.48
C GLN A 348 4.93 2.79 4.12
N SER A 349 4.10 2.77 3.08
CA SER A 349 3.35 3.94 2.61
C SER A 349 2.00 3.95 3.31
N VAL A 350 1.90 4.73 4.37
CA VAL A 350 0.68 4.85 5.16
C VAL A 350 -0.50 5.28 4.28
N HIS A 351 -0.27 6.13 3.29
CA HIS A 351 -1.31 6.61 2.38
C HIS A 351 -1.82 5.60 1.35
N LYS A 352 -1.16 4.45 1.17
CA LYS A 352 -1.58 3.46 0.16
C LYS A 352 -2.75 2.63 0.65
N GLN A 353 -2.56 1.88 1.73
CA GLN A 353 -3.59 1.01 2.31
C GLN A 353 -3.65 1.10 3.84
N GLN A 354 -3.21 2.21 4.42
CA GLN A 354 -3.48 2.56 5.82
C GLN A 354 -4.14 3.96 5.87
N ALA A 355 -4.22 4.58 7.06
CA ALA A 355 -4.93 5.84 7.23
C ALA A 355 -3.96 7.04 7.16
N GLY A 356 -3.68 7.56 5.96
CA GLY A 356 -2.81 8.72 5.81
C GLY A 356 -3.04 9.52 4.53
N PHE A 357 -2.68 10.81 4.58
CA PHE A 357 -2.65 11.65 3.38
C PHE A 357 -1.53 11.20 2.43
N SER A 358 -1.72 11.38 1.12
CA SER A 358 -0.66 11.16 0.12
C SER A 358 0.68 11.77 0.56
N GLN A 359 1.78 11.10 0.21
CA GLN A 359 3.14 11.39 0.68
C GLN A 359 3.45 11.00 2.14
N THR A 360 2.49 10.54 2.94
CA THR A 360 2.81 10.02 4.28
C THR A 360 3.38 8.61 4.21
N SER A 361 4.52 8.39 4.87
CA SER A 361 5.16 7.08 5.02
C SER A 361 5.94 6.98 6.33
N GLN A 362 6.36 5.76 6.66
CA GLN A 362 7.11 5.47 7.86
C GLN A 362 8.33 4.60 7.56
N ILE A 363 9.39 4.77 8.35
CA ILE A 363 10.52 3.84 8.45
C ILE A 363 10.47 3.24 9.84
N HIS A 364 10.29 1.92 9.92
CA HIS A 364 10.45 1.16 11.15
C HIS A 364 11.85 0.54 11.17
N LYS A 365 12.53 0.69 12.31
CA LYS A 365 13.87 0.18 12.55
C LYS A 365 13.81 -0.83 13.68
N LYS A 366 14.21 -2.06 13.42
CA LYS A 366 14.27 -3.17 14.38
C LYS A 366 15.64 -3.85 14.28
N ASP A 367 16.60 -3.39 15.07
CA ASP A 367 17.99 -3.79 15.00
C ASP A 367 18.76 -3.68 16.32
N THR A 368 18.03 -3.56 17.45
CA THR A 368 18.66 -3.53 18.78
C THR A 368 19.40 -4.82 19.12
N HIS A 369 19.01 -5.96 18.54
CA HIS A 369 19.67 -7.26 18.71
C HIS A 369 21.13 -7.29 18.19
N ILE A 370 21.48 -6.42 17.24
CA ILE A 370 22.86 -6.29 16.74
C ILE A 370 23.60 -5.07 17.30
N LYS A 371 23.02 -4.40 18.30
CA LYS A 371 23.64 -3.21 18.93
C LYS A 371 24.99 -3.58 19.56
N GLY A 372 26.00 -2.77 19.25
CA GLY A 372 27.39 -2.98 19.71
C GLY A 372 28.28 -3.66 18.69
N GLN A 373 27.71 -4.22 17.62
CA GLN A 373 28.47 -4.74 16.49
C GLN A 373 28.87 -3.62 15.53
N ARG A 374 29.99 -3.77 14.81
CA ARG A 374 30.48 -2.78 13.82
C ARG A 374 29.44 -2.46 12.74
N ARG A 375 28.64 -3.46 12.35
CA ARG A 375 27.63 -3.34 11.29
C ARG A 375 26.42 -2.50 11.68
N PHE A 376 26.17 -2.28 12.98
CA PHE A 376 24.99 -1.57 13.49
C PHE A 376 24.93 -0.11 13.00
N CYS A 377 23.84 0.23 12.31
CA CYS A 377 23.48 1.59 11.95
C CYS A 377 22.85 2.29 13.15
N ASN A 378 23.61 3.16 13.80
CA ASN A 378 23.09 3.91 14.94
C ASN A 378 22.15 5.03 14.50
N HIS A 379 21.40 5.58 15.46
CA HIS A 379 20.44 6.65 15.19
C HIS A 379 21.05 7.89 14.53
N LYS A 380 22.30 8.25 14.87
CA LYS A 380 22.94 9.44 14.31
C LYS A 380 23.22 9.24 12.81
N GLN A 381 23.67 8.05 12.41
CA GLN A 381 23.87 7.69 11.00
C GLN A 381 22.55 7.74 10.23
N LEU A 382 21.51 7.08 10.73
CA LEU A 382 20.21 7.09 10.06
C LEU A 382 19.57 8.48 10.04
N ASN A 383 19.67 9.26 11.13
CA ASN A 383 19.12 10.61 11.15
C ASN A 383 19.87 11.56 10.21
N ASN A 384 21.17 11.37 10.02
CA ASN A 384 21.93 12.12 9.03
C ASN A 384 21.38 11.88 7.62
N ALA A 385 21.13 10.61 7.25
CA ALA A 385 20.48 10.30 5.97
C ALA A 385 19.03 10.82 5.89
N PHE A 386 18.28 10.75 6.99
CA PHE A 386 16.93 11.33 7.08
C PHE A 386 16.92 12.82 6.75
N MET A 387 17.84 13.59 7.32
CA MET A 387 17.95 15.04 7.08
C MET A 387 18.35 15.41 5.65
N LEU A 388 18.98 14.51 4.88
CA LEU A 388 19.27 14.75 3.46
C LEU A 388 18.00 14.76 2.60
N HIS A 389 16.96 14.04 3.03
CA HIS A 389 15.73 13.84 2.24
C HIS A 389 14.50 14.52 2.85
N ALA A 390 14.56 14.90 4.13
CA ALA A 390 13.48 15.59 4.81
C ALA A 390 13.47 17.09 4.47
N SER A 391 12.29 17.66 4.28
CA SER A 391 12.13 19.12 4.19
C SER A 391 12.46 19.77 5.53
N THR A 392 13.16 20.91 5.51
CA THR A 392 13.38 21.74 6.70
C THR A 392 12.10 22.42 7.21
N SER A 393 11.05 22.42 6.39
CA SER A 393 9.71 22.91 6.71
C SER A 393 8.68 21.81 6.39
N PRO A 394 8.57 20.78 7.23
CA PRO A 394 7.58 19.71 7.06
C PRO A 394 6.15 20.25 7.19
N PHE A 395 5.19 19.63 6.49
CA PHE A 395 3.77 20.00 6.62
C PHE A 395 3.14 19.26 7.81
N TYR A 396 2.85 19.99 8.90
CA TYR A 396 2.47 19.43 10.20
C TYR A 396 1.18 18.58 10.16
N PRO A 397 0.16 18.91 9.33
CA PRO A 397 -1.00 18.04 9.13
C PRO A 397 -0.66 16.64 8.60
N LEU A 398 0.35 16.48 7.73
CA LEU A 398 0.80 15.15 7.28
C LEU A 398 1.41 14.36 8.45
N PHE A 399 2.18 15.04 9.30
CA PHE A 399 2.76 14.43 10.48
C PHE A 399 1.69 13.99 11.49
N ALA A 400 0.65 14.81 11.68
CA ALA A 400 -0.50 14.47 12.52
C ALA A 400 -1.28 13.27 11.97
N ALA A 401 -1.42 13.14 10.63
CA ALA A 401 -2.06 11.97 10.03
C ALA A 401 -1.31 10.67 10.35
N LEU A 402 0.03 10.68 10.33
CA LEU A 402 0.84 9.53 10.73
C LEU A 402 0.69 9.16 12.21
N ASP A 403 0.50 10.15 13.08
CA ASP A 403 0.26 9.96 14.52
C ASP A 403 -1.12 9.35 14.78
N VAL A 404 -2.15 9.85 14.08
CA VAL A 404 -3.52 9.31 14.14
C VAL A 404 -3.60 7.90 13.55
N ASN A 405 -2.88 7.62 12.45
CA ASN A 405 -2.78 6.27 11.89
C ASN A 405 -2.33 5.25 12.95
N ALA A 406 -1.26 5.57 13.69
CA ALA A 406 -0.77 4.68 14.74
C ALA A 406 -1.82 4.46 15.83
N LYS A 407 -2.58 5.49 16.20
CA LYS A 407 -3.68 5.37 17.17
C LYS A 407 -4.83 4.51 16.66
N MET A 408 -5.20 4.63 15.39
CA MET A 408 -6.28 3.84 14.79
C MET A 408 -5.95 2.33 14.74
N HIS A 409 -4.67 1.98 14.62
CA HIS A 409 -4.22 0.59 14.60
C HIS A 409 -3.89 0.03 15.99
N GLU A 410 -3.91 0.87 17.03
CA GLU A 410 -3.60 0.46 18.40
C GLU A 410 -4.73 -0.41 18.99
N GLY A 411 -4.36 -1.59 19.51
CA GLY A 411 -5.26 -2.43 20.29
C GLY A 411 -6.27 -3.23 19.47
N ALA A 412 -7.40 -3.57 20.11
CA ALA A 412 -8.40 -4.48 19.54
C ALA A 412 -9.20 -3.86 18.40
N SER A 413 -9.50 -2.56 18.45
CA SER A 413 -10.26 -1.87 17.41
C SER A 413 -9.55 -1.91 16.05
N GLY A 414 -8.23 -1.70 16.03
CA GLY A 414 -7.40 -1.78 14.83
C GLY A 414 -7.47 -3.16 14.16
N ARG A 415 -7.31 -4.23 14.96
CA ARG A 415 -7.39 -5.62 14.48
C ARG A 415 -8.79 -5.96 13.97
N ARG A 416 -9.84 -5.54 14.69
CA ARG A 416 -11.23 -5.73 14.28
C ARG A 416 -11.53 -5.06 12.94
N MET A 417 -11.16 -3.79 12.77
CA MET A 417 -11.42 -3.06 11.51
C MET A 417 -10.83 -3.77 10.29
N TRP A 418 -9.62 -4.33 10.43
CA TRP A 418 -9.01 -5.13 9.37
C TRP A 418 -9.69 -6.48 9.17
N MET A 419 -10.11 -7.14 10.26
CA MET A 419 -10.87 -8.39 10.17
C MET A 419 -12.21 -8.19 9.45
N ASP A 420 -12.93 -7.10 9.73
CA ASP A 420 -14.18 -6.75 9.04
C ASP A 420 -13.93 -6.48 7.55
N CYS A 421 -12.84 -5.77 7.21
CA CYS A 421 -12.40 -5.56 5.83
C CYS A 421 -12.11 -6.88 5.09
N VAL A 422 -11.39 -7.81 5.73
CA VAL A 422 -11.09 -9.14 5.17
C VAL A 422 -12.38 -9.91 4.87
N LYS A 423 -13.31 -9.95 5.83
CA LYS A 423 -14.63 -10.60 5.66
C LYS A 423 -15.44 -9.99 4.54
N LEU A 424 -15.49 -8.66 4.47
CA LEU A 424 -16.16 -7.95 3.39
C LEU A 424 -15.56 -8.29 2.02
N GLY A 425 -14.22 -8.35 1.94
CA GLY A 425 -13.50 -8.79 0.75
C GLY A 425 -13.83 -10.24 0.37
N ILE A 426 -13.97 -11.14 1.34
CA ILE A 426 -14.34 -12.55 1.11
C ILE A 426 -15.76 -12.63 0.53
N GLU A 427 -16.72 -11.93 1.13
CA GLU A 427 -18.10 -11.90 0.64
C GLU A 427 -18.21 -11.35 -0.78
N ALA A 428 -17.46 -10.28 -1.10
CA ALA A 428 -17.40 -9.76 -2.46
C ALA A 428 -16.87 -10.80 -3.47
N ARG A 429 -15.82 -11.56 -3.11
CA ARG A 429 -15.29 -12.65 -3.95
C ARG A 429 -16.33 -13.75 -4.16
N LYS A 430 -17.06 -14.16 -3.12
CA LYS A 430 -18.16 -15.13 -3.23
C LYS A 430 -19.27 -14.67 -4.16
N GLN A 431 -19.68 -13.40 -4.05
CA GLN A 431 -20.67 -12.82 -4.96
C GLN A 431 -20.20 -12.84 -6.41
N LEU A 432 -18.93 -12.48 -6.67
CA LEU A 432 -18.36 -12.50 -8.01
C LEU A 432 -18.29 -13.93 -8.57
N LEU A 433 -17.84 -14.90 -7.77
CA LEU A 433 -17.80 -16.30 -8.19
C LEU A 433 -19.18 -16.84 -8.57
N THR A 434 -20.22 -16.39 -7.87
CA THR A 434 -21.62 -16.79 -8.09
C THR A 434 -22.28 -16.08 -9.27
N ARG A 435 -22.05 -14.77 -9.43
CA ARG A 435 -22.83 -13.90 -10.32
C ARG A 435 -22.14 -13.56 -11.63
N CYS A 436 -20.81 -13.62 -11.65
CA CYS A 436 -20.00 -13.36 -12.83
C CYS A 436 -19.54 -14.69 -13.44
N SER A 437 -19.52 -14.77 -14.76
CA SER A 437 -19.07 -15.94 -15.51
C SER A 437 -17.69 -15.75 -16.14
N LEU A 438 -17.33 -14.50 -16.45
CA LEU A 438 -16.12 -14.11 -17.17
C LEU A 438 -15.08 -13.48 -16.24
N ILE A 439 -15.51 -12.56 -15.36
CA ILE A 439 -14.63 -11.82 -14.46
C ILE A 439 -14.59 -12.56 -13.12
N LYS A 440 -13.42 -13.05 -12.72
CA LYS A 440 -13.26 -13.93 -11.56
C LYS A 440 -12.22 -13.40 -10.58
N PRO A 441 -12.41 -13.54 -9.26
CA PRO A 441 -11.37 -13.24 -8.30
C PRO A 441 -10.22 -14.25 -8.42
N PHE A 442 -8.99 -13.79 -8.24
CA PHE A 442 -7.80 -14.63 -8.26
C PHE A 442 -7.60 -15.28 -6.88
N VAL A 443 -8.17 -16.47 -6.69
CA VAL A 443 -8.13 -17.29 -5.46
C VAL A 443 -8.03 -18.78 -5.81
N PRO A 444 -7.64 -19.67 -4.87
CA PRO A 444 -7.68 -21.11 -5.10
C PRO A 444 -9.07 -21.58 -5.52
N VAL A 445 -9.14 -22.56 -6.42
CA VAL A 445 -10.43 -23.10 -6.89
C VAL A 445 -11.09 -23.93 -5.79
N THR A 446 -10.31 -24.76 -5.11
CA THR A 446 -10.78 -25.63 -4.03
C THR A 446 -9.81 -25.60 -2.85
N VAL A 447 -10.34 -25.72 -1.63
CA VAL A 447 -9.55 -25.87 -0.40
C VAL A 447 -10.14 -27.02 0.39
N GLY A 448 -9.32 -27.99 0.82
CA GLY A 448 -9.81 -29.14 1.58
C GLY A 448 -10.87 -30.00 0.84
N GLY A 449 -10.89 -29.96 -0.50
CA GLY A 449 -11.81 -30.75 -1.34
C GLY A 449 -13.17 -30.11 -1.63
N ALA A 450 -13.45 -28.90 -1.13
CA ALA A 450 -14.65 -28.12 -1.47
C ALA A 450 -14.27 -26.82 -2.22
N LEU A 451 -15.23 -26.21 -2.92
CA LEU A 451 -15.00 -24.94 -3.63
C LEU A 451 -14.76 -23.82 -2.63
N TRP A 452 -13.86 -22.89 -2.96
CA TRP A 452 -13.48 -21.79 -2.06
C TRP A 452 -14.68 -21.01 -1.51
N GLN A 453 -15.67 -20.70 -2.36
CA GLN A 453 -16.85 -19.94 -1.98
C GLN A 453 -17.86 -20.70 -1.09
N ASP A 454 -17.76 -22.03 -1.01
CA ASP A 454 -18.69 -22.87 -0.25
C ASP A 454 -18.32 -22.94 1.24
N HIS A 455 -17.11 -22.50 1.62
CA HIS A 455 -16.69 -22.41 3.02
C HIS A 455 -17.28 -21.20 3.73
N ASP A 456 -17.46 -21.29 5.04
CA ASP A 456 -17.92 -20.17 5.86
C ASP A 456 -16.89 -19.01 5.89
N THR A 457 -17.39 -17.77 5.89
CA THR A 457 -16.55 -16.57 5.80
C THR A 457 -15.65 -16.38 7.02
N GLU A 458 -16.11 -16.73 8.22
CA GLU A 458 -15.28 -16.67 9.43
C GLU A 458 -14.12 -17.67 9.36
N THR A 459 -14.37 -18.83 8.77
CA THR A 459 -13.34 -19.86 8.55
C THR A 459 -12.27 -19.36 7.58
N ILE A 460 -12.69 -18.83 6.42
CA ILE A 460 -11.76 -18.28 5.41
C ILE A 460 -10.92 -17.15 6.02
N ALA A 461 -11.53 -16.24 6.78
CA ALA A 461 -10.86 -15.06 7.35
C ALA A 461 -9.79 -15.38 8.42
N GLN A 462 -9.71 -16.63 8.89
CA GLN A 462 -8.80 -17.06 9.94
C GLN A 462 -7.80 -18.13 9.49
N ASP A 463 -7.91 -18.63 8.26
CA ASP A 463 -7.14 -19.76 7.77
C ASP A 463 -6.34 -19.38 6.51
N VAL A 464 -5.03 -19.31 6.67
CA VAL A 464 -4.09 -18.89 5.62
C VAL A 464 -4.13 -19.80 4.40
N ARG A 465 -4.59 -21.06 4.52
CA ARG A 465 -4.67 -22.00 3.39
C ARG A 465 -5.59 -21.51 2.27
N PHE A 466 -6.57 -20.68 2.59
CA PHE A 466 -7.45 -20.05 1.59
C PHE A 466 -6.78 -18.96 0.75
N PHE A 467 -5.58 -18.57 1.17
CA PHE A 467 -4.75 -17.56 0.56
C PHE A 467 -3.35 -18.09 0.26
N ASN A 468 -3.10 -19.40 0.29
CA ASN A 468 -1.76 -19.93 0.03
C ASN A 468 -1.49 -20.10 -1.48
N PHE A 469 -0.26 -19.86 -1.90
CA PHE A 469 0.21 -20.28 -3.23
C PHE A 469 0.91 -21.64 -3.12
N GLU A 470 0.11 -22.71 -3.14
CA GLU A 470 0.60 -24.09 -3.04
C GLU A 470 1.46 -24.48 -4.25
N PRO A 471 2.72 -24.92 -4.07
CA PRO A 471 3.60 -25.26 -5.18
C PRO A 471 3.01 -26.31 -6.13
N GLY A 472 3.04 -26.00 -7.43
CA GLY A 472 2.56 -26.89 -8.48
C GLY A 472 1.05 -26.86 -8.74
N GLU A 473 0.28 -26.08 -7.98
CA GLU A 473 -1.11 -25.81 -8.34
C GLU A 473 -1.22 -24.97 -9.61
N LYS A 474 -2.15 -25.37 -10.48
CA LYS A 474 -2.23 -24.80 -11.84
C LYS A 474 -3.01 -23.49 -11.92
N TRP A 475 -3.81 -23.14 -10.91
CA TRP A 475 -4.69 -21.96 -11.00
C TRP A 475 -3.90 -20.64 -10.94
N HIS A 476 -2.78 -20.61 -10.22
CA HIS A 476 -1.94 -19.41 -10.10
C HIS A 476 -0.79 -19.37 -11.10
N ALA A 477 -0.33 -20.53 -11.60
CA ALA A 477 0.72 -20.68 -12.61
C ALA A 477 2.03 -19.93 -12.30
N PHE A 478 2.35 -19.78 -11.01
CA PHE A 478 3.66 -19.31 -10.56
C PHE A 478 4.59 -20.51 -10.47
N GLU A 479 5.64 -20.50 -11.29
CA GLU A 479 6.71 -21.50 -11.27
C GLU A 479 7.77 -21.11 -10.24
N GLY A 480 8.44 -22.09 -9.62
CA GLY A 480 9.59 -21.83 -8.76
C GLY A 480 9.26 -21.36 -7.33
N TYR A 481 8.00 -21.42 -6.92
CA TYR A 481 7.60 -21.23 -5.52
C TYR A 481 7.86 -22.50 -4.69
N ALA A 482 8.19 -22.32 -3.42
CA ALA A 482 8.28 -23.36 -2.40
C ALA A 482 7.09 -23.31 -1.43
N GLU A 483 6.94 -24.36 -0.62
CA GLU A 483 5.88 -24.45 0.39
C GLU A 483 6.00 -23.28 1.38
N ASP A 484 4.84 -22.73 1.77
CA ASP A 484 4.68 -21.63 2.74
C ASP A 484 5.54 -20.39 2.46
N GLN A 485 5.89 -20.16 1.19
CA GLN A 485 6.74 -19.04 0.78
C GLN A 485 5.93 -17.78 0.49
N TYR A 486 4.76 -17.92 -0.12
CA TYR A 486 3.95 -16.81 -0.61
C TYR A 486 2.48 -17.01 -0.32
N PHE A 487 1.81 -15.90 -0.02
CA PHE A 487 0.37 -15.86 0.18
C PHE A 487 -0.28 -14.79 -0.71
N ILE A 488 -1.56 -14.96 -0.98
CA ILE A 488 -2.45 -13.99 -1.58
C ILE A 488 -2.77 -12.94 -0.51
N ASP A 489 -2.60 -11.69 -0.87
CA ASP A 489 -3.02 -10.58 -0.03
C ASP A 489 -4.56 -10.47 0.01
N PRO A 490 -5.22 -10.73 1.16
CA PRO A 490 -6.67 -10.71 1.26
C PRO A 490 -7.27 -9.30 1.03
N CYS A 491 -6.47 -8.25 1.26
CA CYS A 491 -6.87 -6.85 1.11
C CYS A 491 -6.58 -6.31 -0.30
N LYS A 492 -6.18 -7.17 -1.25
CA LYS A 492 -6.12 -6.86 -2.68
C LYS A 492 -7.17 -7.67 -3.42
N LEU A 493 -8.22 -7.00 -3.87
CA LEU A 493 -9.24 -7.61 -4.71
C LEU A 493 -8.76 -7.60 -6.17
N LEU A 494 -7.94 -8.60 -6.49
CA LEU A 494 -7.44 -8.84 -7.83
C LEU A 494 -8.44 -9.73 -8.60
N LEU A 495 -8.88 -9.22 -9.75
CA LEU A 495 -9.78 -9.94 -10.65
C LEU A 495 -9.08 -10.22 -11.98
N THR A 496 -9.30 -11.40 -12.55
CA THR A 496 -8.88 -11.77 -13.89
C THR A 496 -10.01 -11.57 -14.89
N THR A 497 -9.65 -11.23 -16.12
CA THR A 497 -10.56 -11.17 -17.28
C THR A 497 -10.19 -12.25 -18.29
N PRO A 498 -11.15 -12.71 -19.14
CA PRO A 498 -10.87 -13.72 -20.16
C PRO A 498 -9.75 -13.32 -21.12
N GLY A 499 -9.11 -14.30 -21.74
CA GLY A 499 -8.03 -14.10 -22.72
C GLY A 499 -6.83 -15.01 -22.49
N ILE A 500 -6.69 -15.55 -21.28
CA ILE A 500 -5.58 -16.43 -20.91
C ILE A 500 -6.16 -17.61 -20.14
N ASP A 501 -5.82 -18.82 -20.56
CA ASP A 501 -6.12 -20.01 -19.77
C ASP A 501 -5.11 -20.12 -18.63
N ALA A 502 -5.59 -20.06 -17.38
CA ALA A 502 -4.70 -20.10 -16.22
C ALA A 502 -3.92 -21.42 -16.14
N VAL A 503 -4.49 -22.52 -16.65
CA VAL A 503 -3.94 -23.87 -16.52
C VAL A 503 -2.87 -24.17 -17.55
N SER A 504 -3.13 -23.94 -18.84
CA SER A 504 -2.15 -24.13 -19.90
C SER A 504 -1.19 -22.93 -20.03
N GLY A 505 -1.63 -21.76 -19.57
CA GLY A 505 -0.94 -20.49 -19.75
C GLY A 505 -1.13 -19.90 -21.13
N ASP A 506 -1.86 -20.55 -22.05
CA ASP A 506 -2.03 -20.10 -23.43
C ASP A 506 -3.05 -18.96 -23.58
N TYR A 507 -2.89 -18.19 -24.65
CA TYR A 507 -3.95 -17.27 -25.06
C TYR A 507 -5.18 -18.06 -25.53
N THR A 508 -6.36 -17.66 -25.08
CA THR A 508 -7.63 -18.24 -25.53
C THR A 508 -8.07 -17.63 -26.86
N GLU A 509 -9.09 -18.18 -27.52
CA GLU A 509 -9.58 -17.65 -28.81
C GLU A 509 -10.17 -16.23 -28.67
N PHE A 510 -10.87 -15.96 -27.58
CA PHE A 510 -11.43 -14.65 -27.26
C PHE A 510 -10.88 -14.15 -25.93
N GLY A 511 -10.61 -12.85 -25.84
CA GLY A 511 -10.16 -12.21 -24.61
C GLY A 511 -10.82 -10.86 -24.39
N ILE A 512 -10.85 -10.42 -23.12
CA ILE A 512 -11.34 -9.13 -22.69
C ILE A 512 -10.18 -8.41 -22.02
N PRO A 513 -9.48 -7.51 -22.73
CA PRO A 513 -8.45 -6.68 -22.11
C PRO A 513 -9.03 -5.86 -20.96
N ALA A 514 -8.36 -5.91 -19.80
CA ALA A 514 -8.85 -5.28 -18.57
C ALA A 514 -8.90 -3.74 -18.67
N THR A 515 -8.12 -3.13 -19.56
CA THR A 515 -8.22 -1.68 -19.84
C THR A 515 -9.58 -1.27 -20.42
N ILE A 516 -10.27 -2.14 -21.17
CA ILE A 516 -11.65 -1.87 -21.63
C ILE A 516 -12.58 -1.83 -20.42
N LEU A 517 -12.46 -2.81 -19.54
CA LEU A 517 -13.24 -2.87 -18.30
C LEU A 517 -12.95 -1.66 -17.39
N ALA A 518 -11.68 -1.27 -17.23
CA ALA A 518 -11.30 -0.14 -16.41
C ALA A 518 -11.89 1.18 -16.94
N ASN A 519 -11.86 1.40 -18.26
CA ASN A 519 -12.50 2.58 -18.85
C ASN A 519 -14.02 2.55 -18.68
N TYR A 520 -14.66 1.39 -18.83
CA TYR A 520 -16.09 1.26 -18.56
C TYR A 520 -16.45 1.60 -17.11
N LEU A 521 -15.69 1.09 -16.13
CA LEU A 521 -15.93 1.40 -14.72
C LEU A 521 -15.79 2.90 -14.41
N ARG A 522 -14.81 3.58 -15.03
CA ARG A 522 -14.63 5.04 -14.88
C ARG A 522 -15.80 5.84 -15.45
N GLU A 523 -16.39 5.41 -16.57
CA GLU A 523 -17.61 6.04 -17.12
C GLU A 523 -18.81 5.89 -16.15
N HIS A 524 -18.76 4.92 -15.24
CA HIS A 524 -19.77 4.66 -14.21
C HIS A 524 -19.36 5.13 -12.81
N GLY A 525 -18.31 5.97 -12.70
CA GLY A 525 -17.90 6.56 -11.42
C GLY A 525 -17.12 5.62 -10.49
N ILE A 526 -16.72 4.43 -10.96
CA ILE A 526 -15.92 3.48 -10.19
C ILE A 526 -14.47 3.55 -10.65
N ILE A 527 -13.58 3.88 -9.73
CA ILE A 527 -12.15 4.06 -10.03
C ILE A 527 -11.38 2.80 -9.60
N PRO A 528 -10.95 1.94 -10.54
CA PRO A 528 -10.00 0.87 -10.21
C PRO A 528 -8.63 1.48 -9.91
N GLU A 529 -7.84 0.79 -9.08
CA GLU A 529 -6.48 1.21 -8.76
C GLU A 529 -5.57 1.07 -9.99
N LYS A 530 -5.58 -0.13 -10.58
CA LYS A 530 -4.87 -0.41 -11.83
C LYS A 530 -5.58 -1.47 -12.66
N CYS A 531 -5.18 -1.56 -13.91
CA CYS A 531 -5.46 -2.69 -14.78
C CYS A 531 -4.20 -3.02 -15.57
N ASP A 532 -3.91 -4.30 -15.73
CA ASP A 532 -2.88 -4.79 -16.63
C ASP A 532 -3.55 -5.28 -17.92
N MET A 533 -3.00 -6.30 -18.58
CA MET A 533 -3.60 -6.85 -19.81
C MET A 533 -4.90 -7.59 -19.53
N ASN A 534 -4.88 -8.58 -18.63
CA ASN A 534 -6.01 -9.46 -18.33
C ASN A 534 -6.38 -9.47 -16.84
N SER A 535 -6.11 -8.38 -16.14
CA SER A 535 -6.46 -8.21 -14.73
C SER A 535 -6.78 -6.78 -14.35
N ILE A 536 -7.57 -6.64 -13.29
CA ILE A 536 -7.95 -5.37 -12.69
C ILE A 536 -7.89 -5.48 -11.17
N LEU A 537 -7.40 -4.44 -10.51
CA LEU A 537 -7.14 -4.43 -9.08
C LEU A 537 -7.97 -3.35 -8.37
N PHE A 538 -8.51 -3.72 -7.21
CA PHE A 538 -9.10 -2.80 -6.24
C PHE A 538 -8.41 -2.98 -4.88
N LEU A 539 -8.00 -1.87 -4.27
CA LEU A 539 -7.41 -1.87 -2.94
C LEU A 539 -8.53 -1.84 -1.89
N LEU A 540 -8.46 -2.77 -0.94
CA LEU A 540 -9.41 -2.81 0.18
C LEU A 540 -8.76 -2.22 1.43
N THR A 541 -9.54 -1.41 2.14
CA THR A 541 -9.21 -0.85 3.45
C THR A 541 -10.46 -0.87 4.33
N PRO A 542 -10.37 -0.60 5.65
CA PRO A 542 -11.56 -0.44 6.49
C PRO A 542 -12.51 0.71 6.08
N ALA A 543 -12.20 1.48 5.04
CA ALA A 543 -13.11 2.46 4.45
C ALA A 543 -14.17 1.82 3.53
N GLU A 544 -14.01 0.55 3.15
CA GLU A 544 -14.99 -0.14 2.31
C GLU A 544 -16.24 -0.55 3.12
N ASP A 545 -17.40 -0.53 2.46
CA ASP A 545 -18.66 -1.02 3.04
C ASP A 545 -19.41 -1.94 2.06
N ALA A 546 -20.44 -2.62 2.58
CA ALA A 546 -21.23 -3.57 1.80
C ALA A 546 -21.95 -2.94 0.60
N ALA A 547 -22.37 -1.67 0.70
CA ALA A 547 -23.08 -1.00 -0.38
C ALA A 547 -22.13 -0.69 -1.55
N LYS A 548 -20.94 -0.17 -1.24
CA LYS A 548 -19.87 0.10 -2.22
C LYS A 548 -19.41 -1.19 -2.91
N MET A 549 -19.22 -2.28 -2.15
CA MET A 549 -18.89 -3.58 -2.75
C MET A 549 -20.01 -4.10 -3.64
N GLN A 550 -21.27 -3.91 -3.25
CA GLN A 550 -22.41 -4.33 -4.05
C GLN A 550 -22.53 -3.55 -5.36
N GLU A 551 -22.25 -2.24 -5.34
CA GLU A 551 -22.19 -1.38 -6.51
C GLU A 551 -21.12 -1.88 -7.51
N LEU A 552 -19.91 -2.18 -7.03
CA LEU A 552 -18.86 -2.76 -7.86
C LEU A 552 -19.29 -4.09 -8.50
N VAL A 553 -19.83 -5.02 -7.71
CA VAL A 553 -20.31 -6.33 -8.23
C VAL A 553 -21.39 -6.12 -9.29
N ASN A 554 -22.34 -5.19 -9.06
CA ASN A 554 -23.39 -4.89 -10.03
C ASN A 554 -22.85 -4.31 -11.33
N ALA A 555 -21.86 -3.42 -11.27
CA ALA A 555 -21.22 -2.85 -12.45
C ALA A 555 -20.49 -3.92 -13.27
N LEU A 556 -19.80 -4.86 -12.61
CA LEU A 556 -19.13 -5.99 -13.26
C LEU A 556 -20.11 -6.96 -13.93
N VAL A 557 -21.20 -7.31 -13.23
CA VAL A 557 -22.30 -8.11 -13.81
C VAL A 557 -22.90 -7.40 -15.02
N HIS A 558 -23.15 -6.09 -14.93
CA HIS A 558 -23.68 -5.34 -16.05
C HIS A 558 -22.70 -5.34 -17.24
N PHE A 559 -21.40 -5.18 -17.01
CA PHE A 559 -20.41 -5.27 -18.08
C PHE A 559 -20.45 -6.62 -18.80
N GLU A 560 -20.60 -7.74 -18.09
CA GLU A 560 -20.76 -9.06 -18.73
C GLU A 560 -22.02 -9.13 -19.61
N THR A 561 -23.12 -8.48 -19.21
CA THR A 561 -24.33 -8.42 -20.06
C THR A 561 -24.09 -7.63 -21.35
N LEU A 562 -23.26 -6.58 -21.31
CA LEU A 562 -22.86 -5.79 -22.47
C LEU A 562 -21.96 -6.60 -23.41
N ILE A 563 -21.05 -7.40 -22.86
CA ILE A 563 -20.24 -8.36 -23.63
C ILE A 563 -21.13 -9.41 -24.31
N ALA A 564 -22.06 -10.02 -23.56
CA ALA A 564 -22.92 -11.09 -24.06
C ALA A 564 -23.82 -10.64 -25.23
N ARG A 565 -24.34 -9.41 -25.19
CA ARG A 565 -25.15 -8.84 -26.30
C ARG A 565 -24.31 -8.13 -27.38
N ASP A 566 -22.99 -8.09 -27.20
CA ASP A 566 -22.02 -7.38 -28.02
C ASP A 566 -22.42 -5.91 -28.24
N ALA A 567 -22.62 -5.16 -27.17
CA ALA A 567 -23.16 -3.79 -27.23
C ALA A 567 -22.32 -2.85 -28.14
N PRO A 568 -22.92 -1.82 -28.78
CA PRO A 568 -22.18 -0.81 -29.52
C PRO A 568 -21.14 -0.11 -28.65
N LEU A 569 -19.93 0.14 -29.17
CA LEU A 569 -18.86 0.77 -28.38
C LEU A 569 -19.23 2.17 -27.90
N SER A 570 -20.03 2.91 -28.68
CA SER A 570 -20.54 4.23 -28.31
C SER A 570 -21.45 4.24 -27.08
N GLU A 571 -22.01 3.08 -26.72
CA GLU A 571 -22.81 2.90 -25.50
C GLU A 571 -21.90 2.56 -24.32
N VAL A 572 -20.92 1.68 -24.53
CA VAL A 572 -20.07 1.14 -23.46
C VAL A 572 -18.99 2.13 -23.03
N LEU A 573 -18.33 2.79 -23.99
CA LEU A 573 -17.23 3.74 -23.79
C LEU A 573 -17.52 5.05 -24.54
N PRO A 574 -18.55 5.82 -24.14
CA PRO A 574 -18.99 7.00 -24.87
C PRO A 574 -17.90 8.07 -25.00
N SER A 575 -17.13 8.33 -23.95
CA SER A 575 -16.10 9.38 -23.95
C SER A 575 -14.96 9.04 -24.91
N LEU A 576 -14.51 7.78 -24.88
CA LEU A 576 -13.48 7.26 -25.80
C LEU A 576 -13.99 7.27 -27.26
N TYR A 577 -15.22 6.79 -27.48
CA TYR A 577 -15.82 6.74 -28.80
C TYR A 577 -15.95 8.14 -29.42
N GLN A 578 -16.38 9.15 -28.65
CA GLN A 578 -16.48 10.51 -29.17
C GLN A 578 -15.13 11.12 -29.50
N LYS A 579 -14.10 10.87 -28.66
CA LYS A 579 -12.74 11.38 -28.89
C LYS A 579 -12.10 10.78 -30.14
N TYR A 580 -12.34 9.49 -30.42
CA TYR A 580 -11.74 8.74 -31.53
C TYR A 580 -12.78 8.20 -32.50
N LYS A 581 -13.80 9.01 -32.80
CA LYS A 581 -15.00 8.60 -33.56
C LYS A 581 -14.70 8.04 -34.93
N GLU A 582 -13.72 8.60 -35.65
CA GLU A 582 -13.34 8.11 -36.97
C GLU A 582 -12.73 6.70 -36.88
N ARG A 583 -11.86 6.46 -35.90
CA ARG A 583 -11.18 5.18 -35.68
C ARG A 583 -12.12 4.06 -35.25
N TYR A 584 -13.09 4.38 -34.40
CA TYR A 584 -13.99 3.40 -33.80
C TYR A 584 -15.41 3.42 -34.38
N ARG A 585 -15.64 4.08 -35.52
CA ARG A 585 -16.96 4.17 -36.15
C ARG A 585 -17.55 2.78 -36.39
N GLY A 586 -18.73 2.51 -35.84
CA GLY A 586 -19.43 1.23 -36.00
C GLY A 586 -18.81 0.06 -35.24
N TYR A 587 -17.83 0.30 -34.35
CA TYR A 587 -17.29 -0.74 -33.48
C TYR A 587 -18.35 -1.24 -32.50
N ARG A 588 -18.32 -2.55 -32.25
CA ARG A 588 -19.02 -3.20 -31.14
C ARG A 588 -18.01 -3.68 -30.11
N LEU A 589 -18.46 -3.93 -28.89
CA LEU A 589 -17.59 -4.24 -27.76
C LEU A 589 -16.71 -5.47 -28.04
N ARG A 590 -17.28 -6.59 -28.52
CA ARG A 590 -16.51 -7.81 -28.78
C ARG A 590 -15.49 -7.64 -29.90
N ARG A 591 -15.77 -6.78 -30.89
CA ARG A 591 -14.79 -6.45 -31.94
C ARG A 591 -13.56 -5.79 -31.36
N LEU A 592 -13.73 -4.79 -30.48
CA LEU A 592 -12.61 -4.13 -29.82
C LEU A 592 -11.86 -5.10 -28.91
N CYS A 593 -12.58 -5.89 -28.12
CA CYS A 593 -11.99 -6.92 -27.27
C CYS A 593 -11.12 -7.90 -28.06
N GLN A 594 -11.63 -8.43 -29.18
CA GLN A 594 -10.90 -9.36 -30.04
C GLN A 594 -9.67 -8.71 -30.68
N GLU A 595 -9.80 -7.49 -31.24
CA GLU A 595 -8.68 -6.80 -31.90
C GLU A 595 -7.52 -6.55 -30.93
N MET A 596 -7.82 -6.09 -29.72
CA MET A 596 -6.81 -5.87 -28.69
C MET A 596 -6.22 -7.18 -28.15
N HIS A 597 -7.04 -8.22 -28.01
CA HIS A 597 -6.60 -9.55 -27.60
C HIS A 597 -5.64 -10.18 -28.62
N ASP A 598 -6.02 -10.17 -29.90
CA ASP A 598 -5.20 -10.66 -31.01
C ASP A 598 -3.87 -9.92 -31.08
N PHE A 599 -3.89 -8.61 -30.85
CA PHE A 599 -2.67 -7.80 -30.78
C PHE A 599 -1.70 -8.30 -29.69
N TYR A 600 -2.17 -8.52 -28.47
CA TYR A 600 -1.31 -9.03 -27.39
C TYR A 600 -0.82 -10.46 -27.65
N ALA A 601 -1.68 -11.30 -28.23
CA ALA A 601 -1.33 -12.68 -28.59
C ALA A 601 -0.28 -12.75 -29.70
N GLN A 602 -0.43 -11.93 -30.76
CA GLN A 602 0.52 -11.87 -31.88
C GLN A 602 1.92 -11.41 -31.46
N HIS A 603 2.01 -10.47 -30.53
CA HIS A 603 3.29 -10.00 -29.97
C HIS A 603 3.80 -10.86 -28.82
N ASN A 604 3.06 -11.90 -28.45
CA ASN A 604 3.35 -12.80 -27.34
C ASN A 604 3.72 -12.06 -26.03
N VAL A 605 2.92 -11.05 -25.70
CA VAL A 605 3.28 -10.06 -24.68
C VAL A 605 3.50 -10.68 -23.29
N LYS A 606 2.72 -11.70 -22.91
CA LYS A 606 2.85 -12.40 -21.62
C LYS A 606 4.24 -13.03 -21.45
N ASP A 607 4.80 -13.61 -22.51
CA ASP A 607 6.07 -14.32 -22.46
C ASP A 607 7.23 -13.31 -22.44
N LEU A 608 7.07 -12.17 -23.13
CA LEU A 608 8.00 -11.06 -22.99
C LEU A 608 8.01 -10.53 -21.55
N GLN A 609 6.84 -10.35 -20.94
CA GLN A 609 6.72 -9.94 -19.54
C GLN A 609 7.40 -10.93 -18.59
N LYS A 610 7.26 -12.25 -18.82
CA LYS A 610 7.99 -13.26 -18.05
C LYS A 610 9.50 -13.16 -18.29
N ALA A 611 9.94 -13.16 -19.54
CA ALA A 611 11.35 -13.17 -19.93
C ALA A 611 12.13 -11.99 -19.32
N MET A 612 11.59 -10.76 -19.36
CA MET A 612 12.26 -9.58 -18.81
C MET A 612 12.66 -9.69 -17.31
N PHE A 613 12.05 -10.61 -16.57
CA PHE A 613 12.29 -10.81 -15.14
C PHE A 613 13.03 -12.12 -14.80
N ARG A 614 13.50 -12.87 -15.81
CA ARG A 614 14.32 -14.08 -15.64
C ARG A 614 15.81 -13.77 -15.83
N LYS A 615 16.67 -14.40 -15.03
CA LYS A 615 18.12 -14.13 -15.05
C LYS A 615 18.73 -14.36 -16.44
N SER A 616 18.25 -15.35 -17.18
CA SER A 616 18.77 -15.71 -18.51
C SER A 616 18.53 -14.62 -19.58
N GLU A 617 17.60 -13.70 -19.34
CA GLU A 617 17.15 -12.69 -20.30
C GLU A 617 17.33 -11.26 -19.75
N PHE A 618 17.99 -11.11 -18.60
CA PHE A 618 18.31 -9.79 -18.08
C PHE A 618 19.22 -9.02 -19.06
N PRO A 619 18.97 -7.71 -19.25
CA PRO A 619 19.91 -6.83 -19.91
C PRO A 619 21.32 -6.92 -19.30
N SER A 620 22.35 -6.91 -20.15
CA SER A 620 23.75 -6.94 -19.71
C SER A 620 24.11 -5.64 -18.99
N VAL A 621 24.66 -5.76 -17.78
CA VAL A 621 25.19 -4.62 -17.02
C VAL A 621 26.60 -4.31 -17.52
N VAL A 622 26.77 -3.21 -18.26
CA VAL A 622 28.07 -2.79 -18.82
C VAL A 622 28.62 -1.54 -18.14
N MET A 623 27.76 -0.79 -17.46
CA MET A 623 28.11 0.40 -16.69
C MET A 623 27.34 0.39 -15.36
N LEU A 624 27.97 0.87 -14.27
CA LEU A 624 27.24 1.03 -13.00
C LEU A 624 26.15 2.10 -13.15
N PRO A 625 24.97 1.93 -12.52
CA PRO A 625 23.89 2.92 -12.63
C PRO A 625 24.28 4.33 -12.19
N GLN A 626 25.15 4.46 -11.18
CA GLN A 626 25.69 5.75 -10.77
C GLN A 626 26.54 6.42 -11.86
N ASP A 627 27.33 5.64 -12.60
CA ASP A 627 28.20 6.15 -13.65
C ASP A 627 27.37 6.49 -14.91
N ALA A 628 26.38 5.68 -15.29
CA ALA A 628 25.44 6.02 -16.35
C ALA A 628 24.68 7.33 -16.07
N ASN A 629 24.22 7.51 -14.82
CA ASN A 629 23.59 8.77 -14.41
C ASN A 629 24.57 9.96 -14.44
N ARG A 630 25.88 9.75 -14.23
CA ARG A 630 26.88 10.84 -14.38
C ARG A 630 27.02 11.26 -15.83
N GLU A 631 27.04 10.32 -16.76
CA GLU A 631 27.08 10.62 -18.19
C GLU A 631 25.80 11.34 -18.64
N PHE A 632 24.63 10.89 -18.15
CA PHE A 632 23.36 11.60 -18.35
C PHE A 632 23.43 13.06 -17.86
N VAL A 633 23.87 13.30 -16.62
CA VAL A 633 23.97 14.66 -16.06
C VAL A 633 25.00 15.53 -16.78
N ARG A 634 26.05 14.93 -17.34
CA ARG A 634 27.06 15.64 -18.14
C ARG A 634 26.55 16.01 -19.54
N GLY A 635 25.46 15.40 -19.99
CA GLY A 635 24.95 15.56 -21.34
C GLY A 635 25.68 14.70 -22.38
N ASN A 636 26.44 13.69 -21.95
CA ASN A 636 27.10 12.72 -22.83
C ASN A 636 26.11 11.63 -23.25
N ILE A 637 24.99 12.06 -23.82
CA ILE A 637 23.83 11.23 -24.15
C ILE A 637 23.24 11.63 -25.48
N GLU A 638 22.69 10.65 -26.18
CA GLU A 638 21.90 10.87 -27.36
C GLU A 638 20.52 10.22 -27.22
N LEU A 639 19.52 10.85 -27.85
CA LEU A 639 18.16 10.36 -27.88
C LEU A 639 17.95 9.61 -29.19
N ILE A 640 17.73 8.30 -29.10
CA ILE A 640 17.58 7.44 -30.28
C ILE A 640 16.26 6.65 -30.25
N PRO A 641 15.74 6.24 -31.42
CA PRO A 641 14.61 5.33 -31.50
C PRO A 641 14.91 3.99 -30.82
N ILE A 642 13.90 3.38 -30.17
CA ILE A 642 14.07 2.12 -29.42
C ILE A 642 14.38 0.92 -30.34
N ASP A 643 13.92 0.92 -31.59
CA ASP A 643 14.30 -0.10 -32.59
C ASP A 643 15.77 -0.01 -33.02
N GLU A 644 16.41 1.15 -32.86
CA GLU A 644 17.83 1.39 -33.13
C GLU A 644 18.71 1.27 -31.88
N ALA A 645 18.11 1.02 -30.70
CA ALA A 645 18.82 1.03 -29.43
C ALA A 645 19.56 -0.27 -29.08
N GLU A 646 19.43 -1.35 -29.87
CA GLU A 646 20.03 -2.64 -29.54
C GLU A 646 21.56 -2.52 -29.28
N GLY A 647 22.02 -3.04 -28.14
CA GLY A 647 23.41 -2.98 -27.70
C GLY A 647 23.84 -1.65 -27.08
N ARG A 648 23.03 -0.59 -27.18
CA ARG A 648 23.33 0.74 -26.63
C ARG A 648 23.08 0.80 -25.13
N ILE A 649 23.93 1.54 -24.41
CA ILE A 649 23.86 1.66 -22.95
C ILE A 649 22.73 2.62 -22.58
N ALA A 650 21.69 2.14 -21.89
CA ALA A 650 20.63 3.00 -21.40
C ALA A 650 21.16 4.02 -20.39
N ALA A 651 20.91 5.30 -20.65
CA ALA A 651 21.28 6.38 -19.72
C ALA A 651 20.21 6.61 -18.64
N GLU A 652 18.99 6.16 -18.90
CA GLU A 652 17.85 6.22 -17.99
C GLU A 652 17.21 4.84 -17.80
N GLY A 653 16.38 4.72 -16.76
CA GLY A 653 15.65 3.49 -16.50
C GLY A 653 14.32 3.45 -17.25
N ALA A 654 14.06 2.39 -17.99
CA ALA A 654 12.83 2.21 -18.75
C ALA A 654 11.75 1.49 -17.93
N LEU A 655 10.60 2.15 -17.72
CA LEU A 655 9.52 1.69 -16.85
C LEU A 655 8.17 1.72 -17.60
N PRO A 656 7.67 0.57 -18.06
CA PRO A 656 6.36 0.45 -18.68
C PRO A 656 5.28 0.04 -17.67
N TYR A 657 4.01 0.37 -17.94
CA TYR A 657 2.85 -0.16 -17.23
C TYR A 657 1.94 -0.97 -18.16
N PRO A 658 1.74 -2.27 -17.89
CA PRO A 658 2.42 -3.12 -16.87
C PRO A 658 3.93 -3.34 -17.14
N PRO A 659 4.72 -3.79 -16.13
CA PRO A 659 4.30 -4.07 -14.75
C PRO A 659 4.47 -2.89 -13.78
N GLY A 660 5.02 -1.75 -14.21
CA GLY A 660 5.29 -0.62 -13.31
C GLY A 660 6.62 -0.72 -12.55
N VAL A 661 7.56 -1.51 -13.08
CA VAL A 661 8.91 -1.71 -12.53
C VAL A 661 9.93 -1.48 -13.65
N LEU A 662 11.17 -1.12 -13.30
CA LEU A 662 12.24 -0.96 -14.28
C LEU A 662 12.53 -2.28 -15.01
N CYS A 663 12.41 -2.26 -16.33
CA CYS A 663 12.77 -3.37 -17.20
C CYS A 663 14.22 -3.22 -17.72
N VAL A 664 14.65 -1.97 -17.95
CA VAL A 664 16.06 -1.60 -18.15
C VAL A 664 16.46 -0.64 -17.03
N VAL A 665 17.61 -0.89 -16.39
CA VAL A 665 18.23 -0.03 -15.39
C VAL A 665 19.32 0.80 -16.07
N PRO A 666 19.56 2.08 -15.69
CA PRO A 666 20.67 2.84 -16.24
C PRO A 666 21.99 2.07 -16.17
N GLY A 667 22.73 2.04 -17.28
CA GLY A 667 23.98 1.30 -17.42
C GLY A 667 23.83 -0.14 -17.93
N GLU A 668 22.60 -0.63 -18.05
CA GLU A 668 22.29 -1.85 -18.82
C GLU A 668 22.17 -1.54 -20.32
N THR A 669 22.44 -2.53 -21.17
CA THR A 669 22.27 -2.40 -22.63
C THR A 669 20.86 -2.75 -23.09
N TRP A 670 20.26 -1.95 -23.96
CA TRP A 670 19.02 -2.29 -24.65
C TRP A 670 19.18 -3.54 -25.51
N GLY A 671 18.13 -4.36 -25.60
CA GLY A 671 18.14 -5.61 -26.35
C GLY A 671 17.07 -6.59 -25.88
N GLY A 672 17.07 -7.78 -26.49
CA GLY A 672 16.38 -8.97 -25.97
C GLY A 672 14.87 -8.79 -25.76
N ALA A 673 14.34 -9.41 -24.70
CA ALA A 673 12.91 -9.37 -24.39
C ALA A 673 12.40 -7.97 -24.07
N VAL A 674 13.24 -7.13 -23.43
CA VAL A 674 12.82 -5.78 -23.01
C VAL A 674 12.59 -4.89 -24.22
N GLN A 675 13.52 -4.84 -25.17
CA GLN A 675 13.36 -4.02 -26.38
C GLN A 675 12.13 -4.48 -27.19
N ARG A 676 11.96 -5.80 -27.39
CA ARG A 676 10.77 -6.36 -28.08
C ARG A 676 9.47 -5.99 -27.39
N TYR A 677 9.43 -5.95 -26.06
CA TYR A 677 8.26 -5.52 -25.31
C TYR A 677 7.92 -4.06 -25.58
N PHE A 678 8.90 -3.16 -25.53
CA PHE A 678 8.68 -1.74 -25.80
C PHE A 678 8.24 -1.48 -27.25
N LEU A 679 8.80 -2.21 -28.23
CA LEU A 679 8.35 -2.13 -29.63
C LEU A 679 6.91 -2.61 -29.79
N ALA A 680 6.50 -3.68 -29.10
CA ALA A 680 5.09 -4.06 -29.06
C ALA A 680 4.24 -2.93 -28.46
N LEU A 681 4.65 -2.29 -27.36
CA LEU A 681 3.90 -1.17 -26.79
C LEU A 681 3.79 0.03 -27.75
N GLU A 682 4.83 0.31 -28.54
CA GLU A 682 4.81 1.33 -29.60
C GLU A 682 3.73 1.04 -30.64
N ASP A 683 3.66 -0.19 -31.15
CA ASP A 683 2.63 -0.60 -32.10
C ASP A 683 1.23 -0.42 -31.51
N GLY A 684 1.06 -0.79 -30.23
CA GLY A 684 -0.19 -0.61 -29.49
C GLY A 684 -0.63 0.86 -29.38
N ILE A 685 0.31 1.79 -29.17
CA ILE A 685 0.02 3.23 -29.10
C ILE A 685 -0.58 3.74 -30.41
N ASN A 686 -0.09 3.24 -31.55
CA ASN A 686 -0.54 3.66 -32.87
C ASN A 686 -1.86 2.97 -33.28
N LEU A 687 -2.01 1.68 -32.98
CA LEU A 687 -3.16 0.88 -33.40
C LEU A 687 -4.43 1.13 -32.56
N LEU A 688 -4.26 1.41 -31.27
CA LEU A 688 -5.32 1.40 -30.25
C LEU A 688 -5.40 2.75 -29.50
N PRO A 689 -5.71 3.86 -30.18
CA PRO A 689 -5.73 5.18 -29.55
C PRO A 689 -6.77 5.24 -28.42
N GLY A 690 -6.35 5.76 -27.28
CA GLY A 690 -7.14 5.79 -26.05
C GLY A 690 -6.88 4.62 -25.08
N PHE A 691 -6.07 3.64 -25.49
CA PHE A 691 -5.60 2.52 -24.65
C PHE A 691 -4.07 2.48 -24.52
N SER A 692 -3.41 3.62 -24.76
CA SER A 692 -1.95 3.72 -24.68
C SER A 692 -1.45 3.41 -23.25
N PRO A 693 -0.42 2.56 -23.10
CA PRO A 693 0.18 2.27 -21.81
C PRO A 693 0.90 3.51 -21.25
N GLU A 694 1.06 3.56 -19.93
CA GLU A 694 1.94 4.55 -19.30
C GLU A 694 3.40 4.11 -19.45
N LEU A 695 4.26 5.02 -19.90
CA LEU A 695 5.69 4.80 -20.10
C LEU A 695 6.49 5.89 -19.39
N GLN A 696 7.56 5.51 -18.69
CA GLN A 696 8.51 6.43 -18.08
C GLN A 696 9.94 6.03 -18.47
N GLY A 697 10.83 7.02 -18.62
CA GLY A 697 12.20 6.83 -19.12
C GLY A 697 12.30 6.48 -20.62
N VAL A 698 11.17 6.57 -21.32
CA VAL A 698 11.03 6.43 -22.77
C VAL A 698 10.05 7.51 -23.24
N TYR A 699 10.31 8.10 -24.40
CA TYR A 699 9.62 9.26 -24.91
C TYR A 699 8.86 8.91 -26.18
N SER A 700 7.54 9.14 -26.17
CA SER A 700 6.71 9.01 -27.37
C SER A 700 6.80 10.28 -28.20
N VAL A 701 7.43 10.18 -29.37
CA VAL A 701 7.64 11.29 -30.32
C VAL A 701 6.73 11.08 -31.52
N ALA A 702 6.05 12.13 -31.96
CA ALA A 702 5.23 12.09 -33.16
C ALA A 702 6.09 12.35 -34.39
N GLU A 703 6.01 11.45 -35.37
CA GLU A 703 6.67 11.55 -36.67
C GLU A 703 5.88 12.44 -37.64
N GLU A 704 6.51 12.81 -38.76
CA GLU A 704 5.90 13.66 -39.79
C GLU A 704 4.62 13.03 -40.41
N ASP A 705 4.53 11.71 -40.43
CA ASP A 705 3.37 10.96 -40.94
C ASP A 705 2.23 10.81 -39.90
N GLY A 706 2.43 11.31 -38.68
CA GLY A 706 1.48 11.24 -37.58
C GLY A 706 1.54 9.97 -36.75
N SER A 707 2.41 9.01 -37.10
CA SER A 707 2.74 7.87 -36.23
C SER A 707 3.53 8.34 -35.01
N LYS A 708 3.57 7.50 -33.98
CA LYS A 708 4.35 7.75 -32.76
C LYS A 708 5.41 6.68 -32.61
N ARG A 709 6.68 7.09 -32.50
CA ARG A 709 7.80 6.22 -32.16
C ARG A 709 8.25 6.45 -30.73
N LEU A 710 8.83 5.43 -30.12
CA LEU A 710 9.42 5.46 -28.80
C LEU A 710 10.91 5.73 -28.92
N TYR A 711 11.41 6.66 -28.10
CA TYR A 711 12.80 7.05 -28.03
C TYR A 711 13.33 6.88 -26.60
N GLY A 712 14.61 6.55 -26.46
CA GLY A 712 15.28 6.46 -25.16
C GLY A 712 16.62 7.18 -25.18
N TYR A 713 17.00 7.78 -24.04
CA TYR A 713 18.36 8.30 -23.89
C TYR A 713 19.35 7.16 -23.68
N VAL A 714 20.40 7.15 -24.49
CA VAL A 714 21.54 6.23 -24.37
C VAL A 714 22.82 7.03 -24.17
N VAL A 715 23.84 6.39 -23.60
CA VAL A 715 25.17 7.01 -23.45
C VAL A 715 25.82 7.12 -24.83
N GLU A 716 26.40 8.28 -25.14
CA GLU A 716 27.17 8.50 -26.37
C GLU A 716 28.39 7.57 -26.44
N GLU A 717 28.73 7.11 -27.65
CA GLU A 717 29.89 6.24 -27.92
C GLU A 717 31.17 7.01 -28.25
#